data_AF-A0A195C978-F1
#
_entry.id   AF-A0A195C978-F1
#
_cell.length_a   1.000
_cell.length_b   1.000
_cell.length_c   1.000
_cell.angle_alpha   90.00
_cell.angle_beta   90.00
_cell.angle_gamma   90.00
#
_symmetry.space_group_name_H-M   'P 1'
#
loop_
_entity.id
_entity.type
_entity.pdbx_description
1 polymer ?
#
loop_
_entity_poly.entity_id
_entity_poly.type
_entity_poly.pdbx_seq_one_letter_code
_entity_poly.pdbx_strand_id
1 'polypeptide(L)'
;MRQKMNIKNDTRKNNQQNISNHRSSCRIKSSGTSINMSSIMNIFQACKTQKLRKKISKKAIKMMRQLGHTIVQPGEFAIKYAYSAPYYLFLTRIENSKETYKQDFSITFPEILDCSLGEIVNSLHLNFTVDIEWLCWQYLLAGQRTDMTILYSDRIYYQKKLINNITVVKVNIETEFSCHHTKMMILQYKDDGIRVIVSTANLRSIDWENMTQGLWISPHLPRLLESANPSDGESLTGFKKDLVRYLNKYGVNEQPVLMEWISVVQKADFSEVNVFFIASVPGIYKKNEANFWGHKKLAHVLSCHVTLPSDVFPWPIVAQSSCIEFYIYFYSQWKAERTERDRAMPHIKSYTRISSDLKSIPWFVLTSANLSKAAWGKIQSSGYYIGNYEAGVVFVPKFIIFVEEKCTDQMEASDEEETQESNDFSKKNKISKKKLCPFMEKCYRKNPIHFGEMSHPHLEELLVDQLDGTIEIPEVLHFACNDRSQLLDQLKVLQIVLRRERNKNKDNQSGIGNSSSKAPSSSTTNVSSTKEDLKGKVERHKKATVQKRQDKLKQMDAEAQALSEALIREECENHLEIKTKKRNMEASEVGSSVTKKMKQMSIESSNCTKDSQQNISDSQSSSKSNEQSSGISVMDMYQSCNSEKSRKEIRKKAIQMMRQSGYTVSVVEPGEFAVKFAFSAPYHLFFTRVENSKETYNQQFSITFPEILDHSLGEIVNSLHLNFMVDVGWLCLQYLLAGQCTDMMILYGDRIDHEKLKNNITMIEVDMPTKFGCHHTKIMILQYKDDGIRVIVSTANLYSDDWENRTQGLWISPHLRRLSESANPNDGESPTGFKKDLERYLNKYRHPALTQWICAVRRADFSDVNVFLVASVPGTHKDNEADSWGYKKLAHVLSRYATLPPDAPQWPIVAQSSSIGSLGPNFESWLSKDIIPCMSRETTKGLKSHPHFQFIYPSIENYKQSFDCRNASCCLPYSAKVHSKQQWIESYLYQWKAKRTGRDRAMPHIKSYTRISPDLKNISWFVLTSANLSKAAWGVQRNNHYIMSYEAGVIFIPKLITGTTTFPIEDEEDPAVPVFPIPYDLPLCRYESSDSPFVCEFLSSLGRM
;
A
#
# COMPACT_ATOMS: atom_id res chain seq x y z
N MET A 1 16.30 39.75 -31.80
CA MET A 1 16.43 39.30 -30.39
C MET A 1 15.29 39.82 -29.49
N ARG A 2 13.99 39.75 -29.90
CA ARG A 2 12.86 40.32 -29.11
C ARG A 2 11.58 39.46 -28.99
N GLN A 3 11.52 38.26 -29.59
CA GLN A 3 10.31 37.39 -29.54
C GLN A 3 10.39 36.17 -28.58
N LYS A 4 11.46 36.02 -27.79
CA LYS A 4 11.60 34.91 -26.81
C LYS A 4 11.07 35.21 -25.39
N MET A 5 10.25 36.25 -25.20
CA MET A 5 9.76 36.64 -23.85
C MET A 5 8.29 36.28 -23.55
N ASN A 6 7.40 36.09 -24.53
CA ASN A 6 5.96 35.94 -24.23
C ASN A 6 5.52 34.52 -23.82
N ILE A 7 6.24 33.45 -24.21
CA ILE A 7 5.81 32.05 -23.99
C ILE A 7 6.07 31.57 -22.53
N LYS A 8 6.58 32.44 -21.65
CA LYS A 8 6.73 32.16 -20.19
C LYS A 8 5.48 32.49 -19.34
N ASN A 9 4.43 33.08 -19.93
CA ASN A 9 3.26 33.53 -19.16
C ASN A 9 2.09 32.54 -19.14
N ASP A 10 1.76 31.85 -20.23
CA ASP A 10 0.63 30.89 -20.21
C ASP A 10 0.95 29.58 -19.47
N THR A 11 2.24 29.19 -19.43
CA THR A 11 2.73 28.14 -18.52
C THR A 11 2.51 28.45 -17.03
N ARG A 12 2.15 29.69 -16.67
CA ARG A 12 1.76 30.10 -15.31
C ARG A 12 0.26 29.99 -15.03
N LYS A 13 -0.60 29.84 -16.05
CA LYS A 13 -2.07 29.72 -15.90
C LYS A 13 -2.53 28.26 -15.74
N ASN A 14 -2.17 27.33 -16.63
CA ASN A 14 -2.68 25.95 -16.54
C ASN A 14 -2.12 25.19 -15.31
N ASN A 15 -0.98 25.63 -14.76
CA ASN A 15 -0.49 25.19 -13.45
C ASN A 15 -1.40 25.61 -12.27
N GLN A 16 -2.38 26.51 -12.45
CA GLN A 16 -3.37 26.85 -11.42
C GLN A 16 -4.61 25.94 -11.48
N GLN A 17 -5.07 25.51 -12.66
CA GLN A 17 -6.07 24.44 -12.78
C GLN A 17 -5.48 23.08 -12.37
N ASN A 18 -4.17 22.90 -12.55
CA ASN A 18 -3.37 21.84 -11.91
C ASN A 18 -3.74 21.57 -10.42
N ILE A 19 -4.06 22.65 -9.69
CA ILE A 19 -4.24 22.69 -8.23
C ILE A 19 -5.72 22.46 -7.81
N SER A 20 -6.68 22.35 -8.75
CA SER A 20 -8.08 22.05 -8.40
C SER A 20 -8.35 20.55 -8.25
N ASN A 21 -7.82 19.72 -9.14
CA ASN A 21 -8.19 18.31 -9.20
C ASN A 21 -7.50 17.47 -8.12
N HIS A 22 -6.30 17.87 -7.68
CA HIS A 22 -5.61 17.27 -6.53
C HIS A 22 -6.31 17.52 -5.17
N ARG A 23 -7.37 18.34 -5.12
CA ARG A 23 -8.19 18.56 -3.90
C ARG A 23 -9.15 17.40 -3.57
N SER A 24 -9.25 16.42 -4.47
CA SER A 24 -10.17 15.30 -4.35
C SER A 24 -9.69 14.22 -3.37
N SER A 25 -8.38 13.98 -3.24
CA SER A 25 -7.83 12.94 -2.36
C SER A 25 -7.95 13.24 -0.86
N CYS A 26 -8.30 14.46 -0.48
CA CYS A 26 -8.60 14.85 0.91
C CYS A 26 -10.12 14.90 1.21
N ARG A 27 -10.98 14.51 0.25
CA ARG A 27 -12.43 14.35 0.52
C ARG A 27 -12.72 12.98 1.11
N ILE A 28 -12.86 12.98 2.44
CA ILE A 28 -13.50 11.93 3.24
C ILE A 28 -14.79 11.45 2.54
N LYS A 29 -14.90 10.14 2.27
CA LYS A 29 -16.15 9.54 1.77
C LYS A 29 -17.22 9.59 2.87
N SER A 30 -18.12 10.57 2.77
CA SER A 30 -19.18 10.80 3.75
C SER A 30 -20.47 10.09 3.39
N SER A 31 -20.96 9.21 4.29
CA SER A 31 -22.36 8.78 4.34
C SER A 31 -22.73 8.50 5.80
N GLY A 32 -23.52 9.38 6.43
CA GLY A 32 -24.02 9.18 7.79
C GLY A 32 -24.03 10.42 8.68
N THR A 33 -22.99 11.27 8.61
CA THR A 33 -22.96 12.64 9.21
C THR A 33 -21.66 13.33 8.79
N SER A 34 -21.74 14.42 8.02
CA SER A 34 -20.54 15.12 7.52
C SER A 34 -20.01 16.14 8.53
N ILE A 35 -19.18 15.70 9.49
CA ILE A 35 -18.44 16.63 10.34
C ILE A 35 -17.40 17.37 9.48
N ASN A 36 -17.52 18.69 9.39
CA ASN A 36 -16.65 19.50 8.53
C ASN A 36 -15.23 19.59 9.10
N MET A 37 -14.33 18.75 8.61
CA MET A 37 -12.93 18.68 9.05
C MET A 37 -12.14 19.96 8.73
N SER A 38 -12.50 20.70 7.67
CA SER A 38 -11.94 22.04 7.41
C SER A 38 -12.35 23.06 8.48
N SER A 39 -13.58 22.97 9.02
CA SER A 39 -13.99 23.81 10.16
C SER A 39 -13.18 23.50 11.41
N ILE A 40 -12.88 22.23 11.70
CA ILE A 40 -12.04 21.84 12.85
C ILE A 40 -10.63 22.44 12.72
N MET A 41 -10.04 22.39 11.51
CA MET A 41 -8.73 22.99 11.25
C MET A 41 -8.76 24.53 11.38
N ASN A 42 -9.80 25.19 10.85
CA ASN A 42 -9.96 26.64 10.97
C ASN A 42 -10.12 27.08 12.44
N ILE A 43 -10.93 26.34 13.23
CA ILE A 43 -11.08 26.59 14.68
C ILE A 43 -9.74 26.40 15.40
N PHE A 44 -8.97 25.36 15.05
CA PHE A 44 -7.63 25.13 15.60
C PHE A 44 -6.67 26.30 15.30
N GLN A 45 -6.69 26.85 14.08
CA GLN A 45 -5.90 28.02 13.70
C GLN A 45 -6.44 29.35 14.28
N ALA A 46 -7.71 29.42 14.69
CA ALA A 46 -8.23 30.54 15.48
C ALA A 46 -7.75 30.51 16.95
N CYS A 47 -7.34 29.34 17.47
CA CYS A 47 -7.01 29.16 18.89
C CYS A 47 -5.69 29.82 19.29
N LYS A 48 -5.80 30.87 20.11
CA LYS A 48 -4.67 31.60 20.69
C LYS A 48 -3.96 30.84 21.83
N THR A 49 -4.64 29.96 22.58
CA THR A 49 -4.07 29.31 23.77
C THR A 49 -3.82 27.80 23.60
N GLN A 50 -2.71 27.31 24.15
CA GLN A 50 -2.33 25.88 24.11
C GLN A 50 -3.32 24.98 24.87
N LYS A 51 -3.98 25.50 25.93
CA LYS A 51 -5.06 24.81 26.64
C LYS A 51 -6.25 24.48 25.73
N LEU A 52 -6.61 25.41 24.84
CA LEU A 52 -7.71 25.22 23.88
C LEU A 52 -7.29 24.34 22.69
N ARG A 53 -6.06 24.50 22.16
CA ARG A 53 -5.50 23.60 21.14
C ARG A 53 -5.44 22.15 21.62
N LYS A 54 -5.01 21.89 22.86
CA LYS A 54 -5.06 20.55 23.50
C LYS A 54 -6.49 20.02 23.67
N LYS A 55 -7.50 20.87 23.93
CA LYS A 55 -8.92 20.46 24.00
C LYS A 55 -9.44 20.02 22.62
N ILE A 56 -9.05 20.70 21.54
CA ILE A 56 -9.42 20.35 20.16
C ILE A 56 -8.70 19.07 19.70
N SER A 57 -7.39 18.97 19.92
CA SER A 57 -6.60 17.74 19.70
C SER A 57 -7.30 16.51 20.31
N LYS A 58 -7.66 16.56 21.60
CA LYS A 58 -8.37 15.46 22.28
C LYS A 58 -9.73 15.13 21.66
N LYS A 59 -10.48 16.13 21.14
CA LYS A 59 -11.74 15.91 20.42
C LYS A 59 -11.51 15.25 19.06
N ALA A 60 -10.52 15.71 18.29
CA ALA A 60 -10.15 15.15 17.00
C ALA A 60 -9.65 13.69 17.12
N ILE A 61 -8.78 13.39 18.10
CA ILE A 61 -8.31 12.02 18.38
C ILE A 61 -9.48 11.11 18.78
N LYS A 62 -10.44 11.59 19.57
CA LYS A 62 -11.65 10.83 19.92
C LYS A 62 -12.46 10.49 18.65
N MET A 63 -12.68 11.47 17.77
CA MET A 63 -13.39 11.27 16.51
C MET A 63 -12.68 10.27 15.58
N MET A 64 -11.37 10.43 15.36
CA MET A 64 -10.59 9.53 14.49
C MET A 64 -10.60 8.09 15.00
N ARG A 65 -10.54 7.89 16.32
CA ARG A 65 -10.72 6.56 16.95
C ARG A 65 -12.13 5.99 16.79
N GLN A 66 -13.17 6.83 16.74
CA GLN A 66 -14.54 6.40 16.42
C GLN A 66 -14.70 6.01 14.94
N LEU A 67 -13.88 6.56 14.04
CA LEU A 67 -13.76 6.18 12.64
C LEU A 67 -12.85 4.95 12.40
N GLY A 68 -12.24 4.40 13.45
CA GLY A 68 -11.43 3.17 13.41
C GLY A 68 -9.91 3.36 13.42
N HIS A 69 -9.39 4.59 13.36
CA HIS A 69 -7.95 4.85 13.30
C HIS A 69 -7.23 4.60 14.64
N THR A 70 -6.05 3.96 14.58
CA THR A 70 -5.25 3.60 15.77
C THR A 70 -4.33 4.76 16.20
N ILE A 71 -4.91 5.93 16.46
CA ILE A 71 -4.16 7.13 16.85
C ILE A 71 -3.78 7.09 18.34
N VAL A 72 -2.49 7.26 18.63
CA VAL A 72 -1.91 7.37 19.99
C VAL A 72 -2.31 8.70 20.63
N GLN A 73 -2.47 8.77 21.96
CA GLN A 73 -2.72 10.05 22.64
C GLN A 73 -1.39 10.77 22.94
N PRO A 74 -1.23 12.05 22.56
CA PRO A 74 -0.11 12.87 23.00
C PRO A 74 -0.22 13.21 24.50
N GLY A 75 0.94 13.29 25.16
CA GLY A 75 1.10 13.67 26.55
C GLY A 75 2.24 12.94 27.28
N GLU A 76 2.73 11.84 26.72
CA GLU A 76 3.65 10.91 27.41
C GLU A 76 4.97 10.67 26.64
N PHE A 77 5.17 11.26 25.46
CA PHE A 77 6.36 10.94 24.65
C PHE A 77 7.69 11.31 25.33
N ALA A 78 7.76 12.36 26.16
CA ALA A 78 8.99 12.73 26.87
C ALA A 78 9.61 11.58 27.70
N ILE A 79 8.79 10.73 28.33
CA ILE A 79 9.22 9.53 29.06
C ILE A 79 9.89 8.52 28.12
N LYS A 80 9.22 8.22 27.00
CA LYS A 80 9.66 7.27 26.00
C LYS A 80 10.89 7.76 25.23
N TYR A 81 10.98 9.08 25.04
CA TYR A 81 12.14 9.77 24.51
C TYR A 81 13.35 9.62 25.45
N ALA A 82 13.19 9.87 26.76
CA ALA A 82 14.25 9.67 27.74
C ALA A 82 14.74 8.20 27.76
N TYR A 83 13.84 7.22 27.68
CA TYR A 83 14.20 5.80 27.58
C TYR A 83 14.91 5.38 26.27
N SER A 84 14.95 6.24 25.25
CA SER A 84 15.70 5.97 24.01
C SER A 84 17.16 6.42 24.08
N ALA A 85 17.56 7.14 25.13
CA ALA A 85 18.95 7.47 25.40
C ALA A 85 19.81 6.20 25.60
N PRO A 86 21.09 6.19 25.22
CA PRO A 86 21.86 7.29 24.61
C PRO A 86 21.68 7.40 23.08
N TYR A 87 20.88 6.53 22.44
CA TYR A 87 20.80 6.41 20.98
C TYR A 87 19.81 7.38 20.31
N TYR A 88 18.68 7.67 20.97
CA TYR A 88 17.58 8.48 20.43
C TYR A 88 17.09 8.03 19.04
N LEU A 89 17.17 6.73 18.78
CA LEU A 89 16.87 6.06 17.52
C LEU A 89 15.51 5.35 17.62
N PHE A 90 14.64 5.60 16.65
CA PHE A 90 13.26 5.10 16.61
C PHE A 90 12.90 4.49 15.26
N LEU A 91 11.87 3.64 15.26
CA LEU A 91 11.19 3.16 14.05
C LEU A 91 9.75 3.71 13.97
N THR A 92 9.14 3.66 12.79
CA THR A 92 7.68 3.89 12.66
C THR A 92 6.86 2.79 13.34
N ARG A 93 5.76 3.17 13.99
CA ARG A 93 4.59 2.31 14.25
C ARG A 93 3.84 2.07 12.94
N ILE A 94 3.24 0.90 12.79
CA ILE A 94 2.48 0.50 11.59
C ILE A 94 1.02 0.36 12.01
N GLU A 95 0.09 1.07 11.35
CA GLU A 95 -1.28 1.29 11.86
C GLU A 95 -2.05 -0.02 12.12
N ASN A 96 -1.70 -1.09 11.38
CA ASN A 96 -2.31 -2.41 11.46
C ASN A 96 -1.51 -3.47 12.25
N SER A 97 -0.29 -3.18 12.76
CA SER A 97 0.49 -4.13 13.58
C SER A 97 0.43 -3.79 15.07
N LYS A 98 -0.33 -4.59 15.82
CA LYS A 98 -0.47 -4.45 17.28
C LYS A 98 0.83 -4.70 18.03
N GLU A 99 1.79 -5.41 17.43
CA GLU A 99 3.12 -5.60 18.01
C GLU A 99 3.96 -4.32 17.95
N THR A 100 3.96 -3.58 16.83
CA THR A 100 4.72 -2.30 16.76
C THR A 100 4.20 -1.25 17.73
N TYR A 101 2.93 -1.27 18.12
CA TYR A 101 2.42 -0.40 19.19
C TYR A 101 3.01 -0.71 20.58
N LYS A 102 3.42 -1.96 20.85
CA LYS A 102 4.05 -2.40 22.11
C LYS A 102 5.56 -2.15 22.17
N GLN A 103 6.20 -1.77 21.06
CA GLN A 103 7.66 -1.57 21.01
C GLN A 103 8.02 -0.17 21.53
N ASP A 104 8.78 -0.09 22.64
CA ASP A 104 9.21 1.18 23.28
C ASP A 104 9.96 2.11 22.31
N PHE A 105 10.66 1.57 21.30
CA PHE A 105 11.37 2.32 20.25
C PHE A 105 10.52 2.71 19.02
N SER A 106 9.22 2.42 18.99
CA SER A 106 8.38 2.63 17.79
C SER A 106 7.38 3.79 17.96
N ILE A 107 7.39 4.77 17.06
CA ILE A 107 6.66 6.05 17.18
C ILE A 107 5.75 6.37 15.98
N THR A 108 4.78 7.25 16.20
CA THR A 108 3.96 7.93 15.19
C THR A 108 4.41 9.39 14.99
N PHE A 109 4.01 10.07 13.91
CA PHE A 109 4.38 11.48 13.70
C PHE A 109 3.92 12.43 14.83
N PRO A 110 2.69 12.33 15.36
CA PRO A 110 2.24 13.20 16.45
C PRO A 110 3.03 13.03 17.76
N GLU A 111 3.74 11.90 17.96
CA GLU A 111 4.64 11.72 19.11
C GLU A 111 5.91 12.58 18.98
N ILE A 112 6.46 12.77 17.76
CA ILE A 112 7.61 13.68 17.52
C ILE A 112 7.26 15.12 17.89
N LEU A 113 5.99 15.49 17.69
CA LEU A 113 5.45 16.82 17.97
C LEU A 113 4.84 16.94 19.38
N ASP A 114 4.95 15.91 20.23
CA ASP A 114 4.23 15.84 21.50
C ASP A 114 4.52 17.05 22.40
N CYS A 115 3.45 17.67 22.93
CA CYS A 115 3.55 18.83 23.81
C CYS A 115 4.33 18.60 25.12
N SER A 116 4.67 17.35 25.46
CA SER A 116 5.57 17.00 26.57
C SER A 116 7.05 17.32 26.27
N LEU A 117 7.43 17.50 25.00
CA LEU A 117 8.75 18.00 24.59
C LEU A 117 8.84 19.54 24.58
N GLY A 118 7.72 20.25 24.73
CA GLY A 118 7.63 21.71 24.69
C GLY A 118 6.55 22.25 23.76
N GLU A 119 6.39 23.58 23.71
CA GLU A 119 5.55 24.29 22.73
C GLU A 119 6.43 24.70 21.54
N ILE A 120 6.12 24.19 20.33
CA ILE A 120 6.90 24.45 19.11
C ILE A 120 6.46 25.80 18.52
N VAL A 121 7.40 26.73 18.33
CA VAL A 121 7.12 28.05 17.75
C VAL A 121 7.37 28.07 16.24
N ASN A 122 8.54 27.60 15.79
CA ASN A 122 8.92 27.53 14.37
C ASN A 122 9.32 26.11 13.99
N SER A 123 9.16 25.72 12.72
CA SER A 123 9.67 24.44 12.22
C SER A 123 10.18 24.51 10.77
N LEU A 124 11.32 23.88 10.51
CA LEU A 124 11.91 23.68 9.18
C LEU A 124 11.75 22.22 8.76
N HIS A 125 11.24 21.99 7.56
CA HIS A 125 11.02 20.66 6.97
C HIS A 125 11.77 20.55 5.64
N LEU A 126 12.89 19.83 5.62
CA LEU A 126 13.69 19.55 4.43
C LEU A 126 13.36 18.13 3.94
N ASN A 127 12.44 18.00 2.97
CA ASN A 127 12.01 16.68 2.48
C ASN A 127 12.02 16.55 0.94
N PHE A 128 12.00 15.33 0.42
CA PHE A 128 11.86 15.07 -1.02
C PHE A 128 10.43 15.32 -1.52
N THR A 129 9.43 14.87 -0.75
CA THR A 129 8.00 14.96 -1.05
C THR A 129 7.20 15.28 0.22
N VAL A 130 6.24 16.21 0.12
CA VAL A 130 5.42 16.66 1.25
C VAL A 130 3.94 16.72 0.90
N ASP A 131 3.11 16.07 1.71
CA ASP A 131 1.69 16.36 1.84
C ASP A 131 1.50 17.36 2.99
N ILE A 132 1.16 18.61 2.64
CA ILE A 132 0.99 19.67 3.65
C ILE A 132 -0.31 19.48 4.43
N GLU A 133 -1.37 18.96 3.81
CA GLU A 133 -2.65 18.76 4.53
C GLU A 133 -2.48 17.66 5.58
N TRP A 134 -1.87 16.52 5.22
CA TRP A 134 -1.50 15.47 6.18
C TRP A 134 -0.55 15.95 7.27
N LEU A 135 0.51 16.71 6.92
CA LEU A 135 1.48 17.24 7.88
C LEU A 135 0.81 18.15 8.92
N CYS A 136 -0.03 19.08 8.46
CA CYS A 136 -0.74 19.99 9.35
C CYS A 136 -1.80 19.27 10.21
N TRP A 137 -2.37 18.15 9.75
CA TRP A 137 -3.15 17.26 10.61
C TRP A 137 -2.32 16.64 11.73
N GLN A 138 -1.05 16.27 11.50
CA GLN A 138 -0.18 15.76 12.58
C GLN A 138 0.07 16.82 13.67
N TYR A 139 0.28 18.07 13.27
CA TYR A 139 0.40 19.20 14.20
C TYR A 139 -0.89 19.44 15.00
N LEU A 140 -2.06 19.39 14.36
CA LEU A 140 -3.36 19.48 15.04
C LEU A 140 -3.56 18.34 16.03
N LEU A 141 -3.26 17.09 15.64
CA LEU A 141 -3.36 15.92 16.51
C LEU A 141 -2.44 16.06 17.73
N ALA A 142 -1.20 16.51 17.54
CA ALA A 142 -0.25 16.78 18.63
C ALA A 142 -0.64 17.99 19.51
N GLY A 143 -1.57 18.84 19.05
CA GLY A 143 -1.98 20.08 19.73
C GLY A 143 -1.03 21.26 19.53
N GLN A 144 -0.08 21.16 18.60
CA GLN A 144 0.94 22.16 18.30
C GLN A 144 0.48 23.13 17.20
N ARG A 145 0.89 24.40 17.29
CA ARG A 145 0.73 25.39 16.24
C ARG A 145 2.03 26.18 16.11
N THR A 146 2.59 26.18 14.91
CA THR A 146 3.92 26.71 14.59
C THR A 146 3.90 27.38 13.22
N ASP A 147 4.81 28.33 12.99
CA ASP A 147 5.11 28.82 11.64
C ASP A 147 6.06 27.83 10.93
N MET A 148 5.62 27.33 9.77
CA MET A 148 6.29 26.22 9.06
C MET A 148 7.08 26.72 7.85
N THR A 149 8.37 26.41 7.79
CA THR A 149 9.21 26.55 6.58
C THR A 149 9.39 25.18 5.94
N ILE A 150 8.97 25.00 4.70
CA ILE A 150 8.97 23.70 4.01
C ILE A 150 9.78 23.80 2.71
N LEU A 151 10.88 23.04 2.63
CA LEU A 151 11.74 22.91 1.46
C LEU A 151 11.53 21.53 0.80
N TYR A 152 11.13 21.53 -0.48
CA TYR A 152 10.78 20.30 -1.21
C TYR A 152 11.39 20.23 -2.63
N SER A 153 11.42 19.01 -3.21
CA SER A 153 12.05 18.74 -4.52
C SER A 153 11.08 18.29 -5.61
N ASP A 154 10.35 17.20 -5.39
CA ASP A 154 9.52 16.56 -6.43
C ASP A 154 8.07 17.08 -6.34
N ARG A 155 7.26 16.45 -5.49
CA ARG A 155 5.83 16.72 -5.34
C ARG A 155 5.51 17.44 -4.02
N ILE A 156 4.51 18.31 -4.12
CA ILE A 156 3.85 18.94 -3.00
C ILE A 156 2.34 18.80 -3.18
N TYR A 157 1.64 18.31 -2.16
CA TYR A 157 0.17 18.29 -2.13
C TYR A 157 -0.28 19.41 -1.19
N TYR A 158 -0.87 20.47 -1.75
CA TYR A 158 -1.19 21.69 -1.00
C TYR A 158 -2.40 22.46 -1.57
N GLN A 159 -3.34 22.80 -0.69
CA GLN A 159 -4.45 23.69 -1.00
C GLN A 159 -4.17 25.10 -0.44
N LYS A 160 -3.80 26.05 -1.32
CA LYS A 160 -3.44 27.45 -1.01
C LYS A 160 -4.61 28.33 -0.48
N LYS A 161 -5.52 27.79 0.33
CA LYS A 161 -6.73 28.50 0.81
C LYS A 161 -7.06 28.31 2.31
N LEU A 162 -6.28 27.57 3.10
CA LEU A 162 -6.63 27.26 4.51
C LEU A 162 -5.62 27.72 5.58
N ILE A 163 -4.35 27.96 5.26
CA ILE A 163 -3.30 28.15 6.29
C ILE A 163 -2.34 29.29 5.88
N ASN A 164 -2.19 30.29 6.75
CA ASN A 164 -1.36 31.49 6.50
C ASN A 164 0.07 31.34 7.03
N ASN A 165 0.30 30.45 7.99
CA ASN A 165 1.57 30.23 8.70
C ASN A 165 2.46 29.16 8.06
N ILE A 166 2.53 29.12 6.71
CA ILE A 166 3.37 28.15 5.98
C ILE A 166 4.11 28.84 4.83
N THR A 167 5.43 28.96 4.99
CA THR A 167 6.39 29.35 3.95
C THR A 167 6.82 28.10 3.19
N VAL A 168 6.61 28.08 1.87
CA VAL A 168 6.92 26.94 1.00
C VAL A 168 7.95 27.36 -0.05
N VAL A 169 9.08 26.65 -0.06
CA VAL A 169 10.22 26.85 -0.96
C VAL A 169 10.42 25.59 -1.78
N LYS A 170 10.54 25.72 -3.11
CA LYS A 170 11.03 24.62 -3.96
C LYS A 170 12.54 24.75 -4.08
N VAL A 171 13.28 23.70 -3.75
CA VAL A 171 14.75 23.66 -3.89
C VAL A 171 15.10 23.70 -5.38
N ASN A 172 15.88 24.69 -5.79
CA ASN A 172 16.39 24.80 -7.16
C ASN A 172 17.57 23.82 -7.36
N ILE A 173 17.64 23.19 -8.52
CA ILE A 173 18.64 22.16 -8.83
C ILE A 173 19.05 22.31 -10.29
N GLU A 174 20.32 22.63 -10.52
CA GLU A 174 20.82 23.10 -11.83
C GLU A 174 21.03 22.00 -12.88
N THR A 175 20.94 20.72 -12.51
CA THR A 175 21.18 19.60 -13.44
C THR A 175 20.07 18.55 -13.42
N GLU A 176 19.71 18.04 -14.60
CA GLU A 176 18.50 17.24 -14.86
C GLU A 176 18.48 15.86 -14.18
N PHE A 177 19.62 15.39 -13.66
CA PHE A 177 19.79 14.08 -13.02
C PHE A 177 20.00 14.16 -11.50
N SER A 178 19.88 15.36 -10.92
CA SER A 178 20.05 15.64 -9.49
C SER A 178 18.71 15.80 -8.79
N CYS A 179 18.61 15.37 -7.52
CA CYS A 179 17.41 15.60 -6.71
C CYS A 179 17.72 16.00 -5.26
N HIS A 180 16.83 16.77 -4.63
CA HIS A 180 16.89 17.08 -3.21
C HIS A 180 16.14 16.00 -2.43
N HIS A 181 16.88 14.98 -2.00
CA HIS A 181 16.32 13.76 -1.41
C HIS A 181 16.45 13.69 0.12
N THR A 182 17.03 14.74 0.73
CA THR A 182 17.00 15.10 2.17
C THR A 182 15.69 14.75 2.84
N LYS A 183 15.74 14.28 4.10
CA LYS A 183 14.59 13.93 4.94
C LYS A 183 14.84 14.32 6.41
N MET A 184 15.01 15.62 6.63
CA MET A 184 15.41 16.21 7.89
C MET A 184 14.39 17.27 8.36
N MET A 185 14.21 17.42 9.66
CA MET A 185 13.39 18.46 10.28
C MET A 185 14.19 19.18 11.37
N ILE A 186 13.94 20.47 11.57
CA ILE A 186 14.41 21.22 12.73
C ILE A 186 13.19 21.87 13.39
N LEU A 187 13.00 21.64 14.69
CA LEU A 187 11.90 22.19 15.47
C LEU A 187 12.47 23.20 16.47
N GLN A 188 11.99 24.44 16.46
CA GLN A 188 12.34 25.46 17.46
C GLN A 188 11.22 25.55 18.50
N TYR A 189 11.61 25.54 19.76
CA TYR A 189 10.73 25.59 20.91
C TYR A 189 10.69 26.99 21.52
N LYS A 190 9.70 27.22 22.39
CA LYS A 190 9.40 28.51 23.02
C LYS A 190 10.49 29.06 23.96
N ASP A 191 11.43 28.21 24.37
CA ASP A 191 12.64 28.53 25.13
C ASP A 191 13.85 28.82 24.21
N ASP A 192 13.60 29.09 22.93
CA ASP A 192 14.55 29.21 21.82
C ASP A 192 15.43 27.96 21.56
N GLY A 193 15.31 26.90 22.35
CA GLY A 193 15.98 25.63 22.10
C GLY A 193 15.46 24.94 20.84
N ILE A 194 16.28 24.08 20.23
CA ILE A 194 15.91 23.33 19.02
C ILE A 194 16.05 21.81 19.19
N ARG A 195 15.42 21.08 18.28
CA ARG A 195 15.74 19.66 18.01
C ARG A 195 15.92 19.44 16.52
N VAL A 196 16.91 18.62 16.16
CA VAL A 196 17.18 18.16 14.80
C VAL A 196 16.71 16.70 14.68
N ILE A 197 15.90 16.41 13.66
CA ILE A 197 15.38 15.07 13.39
C ILE A 197 15.85 14.63 12.00
N VAL A 198 16.53 13.49 11.91
CA VAL A 198 17.00 12.91 10.64
C VAL A 198 16.26 11.59 10.42
N SER A 199 15.65 11.42 9.24
CA SER A 199 14.72 10.33 8.97
C SER A 199 14.91 9.70 7.59
N THR A 200 14.22 8.58 7.37
CA THR A 200 14.19 7.87 6.07
C THR A 200 12.87 8.06 5.30
N ALA A 201 11.91 8.75 5.93
CA ALA A 201 10.52 8.90 5.49
C ALA A 201 10.25 10.18 4.69
N ASN A 202 9.37 10.11 3.69
CA ASN A 202 8.74 11.30 3.12
C ASN A 202 7.63 11.82 4.05
N LEU A 203 7.21 13.08 3.94
CA LEU A 203 6.13 13.62 4.77
C LEU A 203 4.76 13.29 4.14
N ARG A 204 4.32 12.03 4.27
CA ARG A 204 3.05 11.50 3.73
C ARG A 204 2.54 10.35 4.59
N SER A 205 1.22 10.19 4.67
CA SER A 205 0.53 9.05 5.32
C SER A 205 1.20 7.69 5.04
N ILE A 206 1.32 7.30 3.76
CA ILE A 206 1.85 5.99 3.34
C ILE A 206 3.27 5.69 3.90
N ASP A 207 4.12 6.70 4.02
CA ASP A 207 5.48 6.56 4.53
C ASP A 207 5.52 6.31 6.05
N TRP A 208 4.49 6.73 6.79
CA TRP A 208 4.48 6.72 8.26
C TRP A 208 3.51 5.72 8.88
N GLU A 209 2.46 5.34 8.15
CA GLU A 209 1.41 4.44 8.62
C GLU A 209 1.63 2.99 8.16
N ASN A 210 2.30 2.78 7.00
CA ASN A 210 2.39 1.47 6.33
C ASN A 210 3.83 0.99 6.01
N MET A 211 4.85 1.82 6.15
CA MET A 211 6.26 1.46 5.86
C MET A 211 7.12 1.48 7.12
N THR A 212 8.09 0.54 7.21
CA THR A 212 9.13 0.62 8.25
C THR A 212 10.19 1.64 7.84
N GLN A 213 10.25 2.73 8.59
CA GLN A 213 11.23 3.82 8.51
C GLN A 213 12.06 3.85 9.79
N GLY A 214 13.31 4.32 9.71
CA GLY A 214 14.13 4.70 10.86
C GLY A 214 14.28 6.22 10.99
N LEU A 215 14.39 6.70 12.24
CA LEU A 215 14.49 8.11 12.62
C LEU A 215 15.45 8.30 13.81
N TRP A 216 16.26 9.35 13.78
CA TRP A 216 17.03 9.84 14.93
C TRP A 216 16.52 11.23 15.33
N ILE A 217 16.39 11.49 16.64
CA ILE A 217 15.89 12.75 17.21
C ILE A 217 16.92 13.29 18.21
N SER A 218 17.53 14.43 17.93
CA SER A 218 18.54 15.02 18.83
C SER A 218 18.02 15.25 20.25
N PRO A 219 18.92 15.30 21.25
CA PRO A 219 18.68 15.98 22.53
C PRO A 219 18.03 17.36 22.34
N HIS A 220 17.49 17.92 23.42
CA HIS A 220 17.09 19.33 23.42
C HIS A 220 18.36 20.17 23.35
N LEU A 221 18.47 21.02 22.34
CA LEU A 221 19.65 21.82 22.06
C LEU A 221 19.35 23.26 22.50
N PRO A 222 19.66 23.66 23.74
CA PRO A 222 19.26 24.96 24.28
C PRO A 222 19.93 26.11 23.51
N ARG A 223 19.33 27.30 23.58
CA ARG A 223 19.96 28.51 23.03
C ARG A 223 21.15 28.94 23.90
N LEU A 224 22.27 29.20 23.25
CA LEU A 224 23.49 29.75 23.85
C LEU A 224 23.30 31.19 24.32
N LEU A 225 24.09 31.59 25.33
CA LEU A 225 24.16 32.96 25.83
C LEU A 225 24.58 33.93 24.72
N GLU A 226 24.11 35.18 24.77
CA GLU A 226 24.37 36.17 23.71
C GLU A 226 25.84 36.62 23.61
N SER A 227 26.65 36.29 24.63
CA SER A 227 28.11 36.47 24.64
C SER A 227 28.91 35.29 24.06
N ALA A 228 28.26 34.18 23.68
CA ALA A 228 28.93 33.00 23.15
C ALA A 228 29.34 33.16 21.67
N ASN A 229 30.48 32.59 21.30
CA ASN A 229 30.96 32.58 19.92
C ASN A 229 30.22 31.51 19.10
N PRO A 230 30.16 31.64 17.75
CA PRO A 230 29.54 30.61 16.88
C PRO A 230 30.21 29.22 16.93
N SER A 231 31.42 29.14 17.50
CA SER A 231 32.17 27.90 17.78
C SER A 231 31.66 27.14 19.01
N ASP A 232 30.97 27.84 19.90
CA ASP A 232 30.69 27.37 21.26
C ASP A 232 29.42 26.50 21.22
N GLY A 233 29.28 25.58 22.17
CA GLY A 233 28.27 24.53 22.09
C GLY A 233 28.39 23.71 20.79
N GLU A 234 29.60 23.28 20.43
CA GLU A 234 29.84 22.28 19.38
C GLU A 234 30.02 20.90 20.01
N SER A 235 29.45 19.90 19.34
CA SER A 235 29.59 18.48 19.63
C SER A 235 31.03 17.96 19.45
N LEU A 236 31.39 16.93 20.22
CA LEU A 236 32.65 16.18 20.01
C LEU A 236 32.77 15.52 18.62
N THR A 237 31.66 15.41 17.88
CA THR A 237 31.58 14.82 16.54
C THR A 237 31.62 15.85 15.39
N GLY A 238 31.58 17.16 15.70
CA GLY A 238 31.55 18.23 14.69
C GLY A 238 30.20 18.43 13.99
N PHE A 239 29.12 17.87 14.53
CA PHE A 239 27.77 17.91 13.98
C PHE A 239 27.29 19.34 13.66
N LYS A 240 27.54 20.33 14.53
CA LYS A 240 27.05 21.71 14.34
C LYS A 240 27.73 22.35 13.13
N LYS A 241 29.07 22.28 13.03
CA LYS A 241 29.85 22.75 11.87
C LYS A 241 29.45 22.03 10.58
N ASP A 242 29.22 20.73 10.61
CA ASP A 242 28.82 19.97 9.43
C ASP A 242 27.38 20.28 8.98
N LEU A 243 26.43 20.41 9.90
CA LEU A 243 25.04 20.83 9.62
C LEU A 243 25.00 22.27 9.09
N VAL A 244 25.72 23.21 9.70
CA VAL A 244 25.82 24.59 9.23
C VAL A 244 26.46 24.63 7.83
N ARG A 245 27.53 23.85 7.58
CA ARG A 245 28.13 23.76 6.23
C ARG A 245 27.13 23.21 5.21
N TYR A 246 26.29 22.25 5.59
CA TYR A 246 25.27 21.66 4.74
C TYR A 246 24.15 22.65 4.39
N LEU A 247 23.56 23.31 5.38
CA LEU A 247 22.52 24.33 5.16
C LEU A 247 23.03 25.49 4.29
N ASN A 248 24.30 25.89 4.47
CA ASN A 248 24.92 26.92 3.62
C ASN A 248 25.04 26.55 2.13
N LYS A 249 25.00 25.25 1.77
CA LYS A 249 25.06 24.82 0.36
C LYS A 249 23.73 24.93 -0.38
N TYR A 250 22.63 25.31 0.27
CA TYR A 250 21.31 25.53 -0.37
C TYR A 250 21.19 26.85 -1.17
N GLY A 251 22.30 27.57 -1.40
CA GLY A 251 22.29 28.85 -2.09
C GLY A 251 21.63 29.93 -1.24
N VAL A 252 22.18 30.22 -0.05
CA VAL A 252 21.54 31.07 0.97
C VAL A 252 21.17 32.47 0.46
N ASN A 253 21.95 33.02 -0.47
CA ASN A 253 21.66 34.30 -1.13
C ASN A 253 20.37 34.28 -2.00
N GLU A 254 19.92 33.10 -2.43
CA GLU A 254 18.66 32.89 -3.15
C GLU A 254 17.50 32.50 -2.22
N GLN A 255 17.79 32.10 -0.96
CA GLN A 255 16.82 31.60 0.00
C GLN A 255 16.96 32.28 1.37
N PRO A 256 16.54 33.57 1.51
CA PRO A 256 16.74 34.34 2.73
C PRO A 256 16.18 33.69 4.01
N VAL A 257 15.08 32.94 3.92
CA VAL A 257 14.49 32.21 5.05
C VAL A 257 15.45 31.18 5.67
N LEU A 258 16.45 30.69 4.92
CA LEU A 258 17.48 29.81 5.49
C LEU A 258 18.54 30.57 6.31
N MET A 259 18.74 31.88 6.15
CA MET A 259 19.63 32.64 7.05
C MET A 259 19.14 32.59 8.49
N GLU A 260 17.82 32.74 8.69
CA GLU A 260 17.19 32.70 10.00
C GLU A 260 17.43 31.34 10.67
N TRP A 261 17.17 30.24 9.94
CA TRP A 261 17.42 28.88 10.40
C TRP A 261 18.91 28.56 10.62
N ILE A 262 19.81 29.09 9.79
CA ILE A 262 21.27 28.97 10.00
C ILE A 262 21.69 29.72 11.27
N SER A 263 21.16 30.92 11.53
CA SER A 263 21.43 31.68 12.75
C SER A 263 20.90 30.97 13.99
N VAL A 264 19.70 30.37 13.92
CA VAL A 264 19.12 29.54 14.99
C VAL A 264 20.01 28.32 15.29
N VAL A 265 20.47 27.60 14.26
CA VAL A 265 21.40 26.46 14.45
C VAL A 265 22.76 26.89 14.99
N GLN A 266 23.29 28.05 14.56
CA GLN A 266 24.54 28.61 15.10
C GLN A 266 24.40 29.02 16.58
N LYS A 267 23.21 29.47 17.00
CA LYS A 267 22.91 29.88 18.38
C LYS A 267 22.46 28.75 19.30
N ALA A 268 22.31 27.52 18.81
CA ALA A 268 21.97 26.37 19.65
C ALA A 268 23.21 25.60 20.13
N ASP A 269 23.12 24.98 21.30
CA ASP A 269 24.16 24.14 21.88
C ASP A 269 24.02 22.67 21.44
N PHE A 270 25.04 22.16 20.75
CA PHE A 270 25.16 20.80 20.24
C PHE A 270 26.12 19.92 21.06
N SER A 271 26.65 20.39 22.20
CA SER A 271 27.61 19.65 23.03
C SER A 271 27.18 18.20 23.32
N GLU A 272 25.92 18.00 23.69
CA GLU A 272 25.27 16.70 23.98
C GLU A 272 25.01 15.82 22.73
N VAL A 273 25.36 16.25 21.51
CA VAL A 273 25.12 15.46 20.29
C VAL A 273 26.25 14.46 20.05
N ASN A 274 25.95 13.19 20.29
CA ASN A 274 26.89 12.06 20.29
C ASN A 274 27.03 11.29 18.96
N VAL A 275 26.37 11.75 17.88
CA VAL A 275 26.46 11.17 16.53
C VAL A 275 27.16 12.12 15.56
N PHE A 276 27.76 11.59 14.50
CA PHE A 276 28.33 12.41 13.41
C PHE A 276 27.24 12.76 12.39
N PHE A 277 27.17 14.01 11.95
CA PHE A 277 26.36 14.36 10.77
C PHE A 277 27.07 13.90 9.49
N ILE A 278 26.31 13.30 8.57
CA ILE A 278 26.77 13.04 7.20
C ILE A 278 25.76 13.59 6.21
N ALA A 279 26.27 14.15 5.12
CA ALA A 279 25.43 14.70 4.07
C ALA A 279 26.08 14.53 2.71
N SER A 280 25.24 14.65 1.69
CA SER A 280 25.66 14.79 0.29
C SER A 280 25.06 16.07 -0.26
N VAL A 281 25.81 16.74 -1.13
CA VAL A 281 25.43 18.00 -1.79
C VAL A 281 25.79 17.84 -3.27
N PRO A 282 24.94 18.25 -4.23
CA PRO A 282 25.28 18.20 -5.65
C PRO A 282 26.52 19.06 -5.96
N GLY A 283 27.48 18.51 -6.71
CA GLY A 283 28.70 19.25 -7.07
C GLY A 283 29.86 18.35 -7.53
N ILE A 284 30.97 19.00 -7.92
CA ILE A 284 32.23 18.35 -8.28
C ILE A 284 33.33 18.92 -7.37
N TYR A 285 33.76 18.11 -6.39
CA TYR A 285 34.70 18.51 -5.35
C TYR A 285 36.13 18.10 -5.69
N LYS A 286 37.11 18.95 -5.36
CA LYS A 286 38.54 18.70 -5.57
C LYS A 286 39.29 18.72 -4.23
N LYS A 287 40.37 17.93 -4.14
CA LYS A 287 41.23 17.81 -2.94
C LYS A 287 40.38 17.60 -1.67
N ASN A 288 40.64 18.38 -0.61
CA ASN A 288 40.12 18.14 0.74
C ASN A 288 38.62 18.43 0.90
N GLU A 289 37.99 19.28 0.08
CA GLU A 289 36.53 19.55 0.21
C GLU A 289 35.70 18.28 -0.03
N ALA A 290 36.25 17.35 -0.81
CA ALA A 290 35.64 16.04 -1.05
C ALA A 290 35.43 15.20 0.24
N ASN A 291 36.16 15.50 1.32
CA ASN A 291 36.05 14.76 2.58
C ASN A 291 34.89 15.25 3.48
N PHE A 292 34.17 16.31 3.08
CA PHE A 292 32.97 16.79 3.79
C PHE A 292 31.67 16.13 3.33
N TRP A 293 31.67 15.40 2.21
CA TRP A 293 30.44 14.91 1.57
C TRP A 293 30.47 13.41 1.24
N GLY A 294 29.29 12.79 1.23
CA GLY A 294 29.06 11.43 0.74
C GLY A 294 29.94 10.34 1.34
N HIS A 295 30.32 9.35 0.53
CA HIS A 295 31.09 8.19 0.98
C HIS A 295 32.49 8.55 1.48
N LYS A 296 33.03 9.71 1.07
CA LYS A 296 34.33 10.19 1.56
C LYS A 296 34.25 10.76 2.97
N LYS A 297 33.19 11.49 3.32
CA LYS A 297 32.95 11.90 4.72
C LYS A 297 32.73 10.67 5.62
N LEU A 298 31.95 9.69 5.17
CA LEU A 298 31.78 8.43 5.90
C LEU A 298 33.12 7.70 6.09
N ALA A 299 33.90 7.52 5.03
CA ALA A 299 35.22 6.88 5.12
C ALA A 299 36.17 7.63 6.07
N HIS A 300 36.18 8.97 6.03
CA HIS A 300 36.97 9.80 6.93
C HIS A 300 36.57 9.59 8.41
N VAL A 301 35.27 9.72 8.74
CA VAL A 301 34.74 9.48 10.09
C VAL A 301 35.11 8.08 10.59
N LEU A 302 34.90 7.05 9.77
CA LEU A 302 35.26 5.67 10.15
C LEU A 302 36.78 5.52 10.37
N SER A 303 37.61 6.08 9.48
CA SER A 303 39.08 5.99 9.59
C SER A 303 39.68 6.69 10.81
N CYS A 304 39.02 7.72 11.33
CA CYS A 304 39.50 8.48 12.50
C CYS A 304 38.93 7.99 13.84
N HIS A 305 37.83 7.23 13.83
CA HIS A 305 37.03 6.97 15.04
C HIS A 305 36.61 5.51 15.24
N VAL A 306 36.80 4.62 14.27
CA VAL A 306 36.47 3.19 14.40
C VAL A 306 37.73 2.33 14.35
N THR A 307 38.18 1.91 15.53
CA THR A 307 39.11 0.77 15.65
C THR A 307 38.35 -0.51 15.35
N LEU A 308 38.94 -1.39 14.54
CA LEU A 308 38.42 -2.73 14.25
C LEU A 308 39.38 -3.78 14.84
N PRO A 309 38.88 -4.91 15.36
CA PRO A 309 39.73 -5.96 15.91
C PRO A 309 40.47 -6.72 14.79
N SER A 310 41.52 -7.47 15.15
CA SER A 310 42.33 -8.22 14.19
C SER A 310 41.57 -9.34 13.46
N ASP A 311 40.46 -9.84 14.03
CA ASP A 311 39.57 -10.85 13.43
C ASP A 311 38.47 -10.25 12.53
N VAL A 312 38.51 -8.94 12.22
CA VAL A 312 37.44 -8.25 11.45
C VAL A 312 37.24 -8.76 10.02
N PHE A 313 38.04 -9.72 9.55
CA PHE A 313 37.71 -10.55 8.40
C PHE A 313 37.32 -11.95 8.91
N PRO A 314 36.06 -12.40 8.72
CA PRO A 314 35.19 -12.03 7.60
C PRO A 314 33.98 -11.12 7.94
N TRP A 315 34.02 -10.28 8.98
CA TRP A 315 32.87 -9.49 9.48
C TRP A 315 32.16 -8.69 8.36
N PRO A 316 30.92 -9.04 7.96
CA PRO A 316 30.29 -8.48 6.76
C PRO A 316 29.80 -7.03 6.91
N ILE A 317 29.84 -6.28 5.81
CA ILE A 317 29.12 -5.00 5.67
C ILE A 317 27.69 -5.29 5.22
N VAL A 318 26.71 -4.80 6.00
CA VAL A 318 25.28 -4.92 5.72
C VAL A 318 24.76 -3.57 5.22
N ALA A 319 24.02 -3.59 4.12
CA ALA A 319 23.44 -2.42 3.50
C ALA A 319 21.94 -2.65 3.24
N GLN A 320 21.09 -1.89 3.93
CA GLN A 320 19.64 -1.84 3.71
C GLN A 320 19.34 -0.56 2.92
N SER A 321 18.71 -0.66 1.75
CA SER A 321 18.37 0.50 0.92
C SER A 321 17.16 0.20 0.03
N SER A 322 16.25 1.15 -0.15
CA SER A 322 15.03 0.94 -0.95
C SER A 322 15.26 0.95 -2.48
N CYS A 323 16.51 0.83 -2.95
CA CYS A 323 16.86 0.67 -4.36
C CYS A 323 17.15 -0.81 -4.70
N ILE A 324 16.42 -1.36 -5.65
CA ILE A 324 16.55 -2.76 -6.09
C ILE A 324 17.73 -2.88 -7.06
N GLU A 325 18.83 -3.43 -6.58
CA GLU A 325 19.77 -4.22 -7.41
C GLU A 325 20.52 -5.30 -6.61
N PHE A 326 20.73 -5.14 -5.30
CA PHE A 326 21.55 -6.05 -4.46
C PHE A 326 20.81 -6.82 -3.35
N TYR A 327 19.49 -6.94 -3.43
CA TYR A 327 18.65 -7.46 -2.33
C TYR A 327 18.58 -9.00 -2.17
N ILE A 328 19.58 -9.74 -2.65
CA ILE A 328 19.53 -11.22 -2.78
C ILE A 328 20.45 -11.96 -1.79
N TYR A 329 21.54 -11.35 -1.30
CA TYR A 329 22.59 -12.12 -0.62
C TYR A 329 22.43 -12.30 0.90
N PHE A 330 21.82 -11.35 1.63
CA PHE A 330 21.83 -11.35 3.11
C PHE A 330 20.62 -12.01 3.80
N TYR A 331 19.53 -12.26 3.08
CA TYR A 331 18.28 -12.75 3.70
C TYR A 331 18.27 -14.27 4.01
N SER A 332 19.33 -14.99 3.64
CA SER A 332 19.44 -16.45 3.78
C SER A 332 19.99 -16.93 5.14
N GLN A 333 20.56 -16.03 5.95
CA GLN A 333 21.26 -16.38 7.21
C GLN A 333 20.56 -15.88 8.48
N TRP A 334 19.59 -14.97 8.38
CA TRP A 334 18.91 -14.39 9.55
C TRP A 334 17.69 -15.23 9.98
N LYS A 335 17.93 -16.28 10.76
CA LYS A 335 16.90 -17.01 11.51
C LYS A 335 16.50 -16.29 12.81
N ALA A 336 16.08 -15.03 12.70
CA ALA A 336 15.34 -14.38 13.77
C ALA A 336 13.88 -14.87 13.76
N GLU A 337 13.20 -14.84 14.90
CA GLU A 337 11.77 -15.14 14.98
C GLU A 337 10.99 -14.08 14.19
N ARG A 338 10.05 -14.51 13.33
CA ARG A 338 9.26 -13.59 12.50
C ARG A 338 8.44 -12.65 13.37
N THR A 339 8.61 -11.34 13.16
CA THR A 339 7.83 -10.30 13.86
C THR A 339 6.75 -9.75 12.93
N GLU A 340 5.65 -9.16 13.45
CA GLU A 340 4.68 -8.50 12.56
C GLU A 340 5.29 -7.37 11.71
N ARG A 341 6.44 -6.80 12.13
CA ARG A 341 7.16 -5.77 11.37
C ARG A 341 7.67 -6.29 10.03
N ASP A 342 7.88 -7.60 9.88
CA ASP A 342 8.31 -8.24 8.62
C ASP A 342 7.26 -8.11 7.51
N ARG A 343 5.99 -7.83 7.87
CA ARG A 343 4.89 -7.56 6.92
C ARG A 343 4.87 -6.12 6.40
N ALA A 344 5.62 -5.19 7.01
CA ALA A 344 5.63 -3.78 6.65
C ALA A 344 6.84 -3.45 5.77
N MET A 345 6.60 -2.96 4.55
CA MET A 345 7.67 -2.77 3.56
C MET A 345 8.81 -1.87 4.12
N PRO A 346 10.07 -2.33 4.09
CA PRO A 346 11.20 -1.55 4.60
C PRO A 346 11.58 -0.42 3.63
N HIS A 347 11.32 0.81 4.05
CA HIS A 347 11.77 2.02 3.35
C HIS A 347 12.91 2.74 4.10
N ILE A 348 13.33 2.24 5.27
CA ILE A 348 14.58 2.59 5.92
C ILE A 348 15.79 2.41 4.98
N LYS A 349 16.80 3.30 5.10
CA LYS A 349 18.13 3.10 4.52
C LYS A 349 19.15 3.16 5.65
N SER A 350 19.91 2.09 5.80
CA SER A 350 20.90 1.93 6.88
C SER A 350 22.09 1.10 6.41
N TYR A 351 23.25 1.39 6.99
CA TYR A 351 24.53 0.79 6.59
C TYR A 351 25.36 0.53 7.84
N THR A 352 25.99 -0.63 7.93
CA THR A 352 26.76 -1.04 9.12
C THR A 352 27.76 -2.14 8.74
N ARG A 353 28.75 -2.41 9.61
CA ARG A 353 29.46 -3.70 9.65
C ARG A 353 28.94 -4.47 10.86
N ILE A 354 28.76 -5.78 10.74
CA ILE A 354 28.33 -6.64 11.85
C ILE A 354 29.36 -7.74 12.10
N SER A 355 29.53 -8.16 13.36
CA SER A 355 30.41 -9.27 13.73
C SER A 355 29.92 -10.59 13.15
N SER A 356 30.86 -11.53 12.95
CA SER A 356 30.58 -12.87 12.42
C SER A 356 29.59 -13.68 13.29
N ASP A 357 29.48 -13.36 14.59
CA ASP A 357 28.52 -13.95 15.53
C ASP A 357 27.17 -13.20 15.60
N LEU A 358 27.02 -12.13 14.80
CA LEU A 358 25.85 -11.26 14.68
C LEU A 358 25.48 -10.44 15.94
N LYS A 359 26.37 -10.34 16.95
CA LYS A 359 26.04 -9.65 18.23
C LYS A 359 26.57 -8.23 18.37
N SER A 360 27.53 -7.77 17.55
CA SER A 360 28.12 -6.43 17.68
C SER A 360 28.24 -5.70 16.34
N ILE A 361 28.17 -4.37 16.40
CA ILE A 361 28.34 -3.46 15.27
C ILE A 361 29.34 -2.35 15.69
N PRO A 362 30.43 -2.09 14.94
CA PRO A 362 31.41 -1.07 15.30
C PRO A 362 31.02 0.33 14.79
N TRP A 363 29.97 0.44 13.96
CA TRP A 363 29.34 1.68 13.51
C TRP A 363 27.98 1.39 12.89
N PHE A 364 27.07 2.37 12.90
CA PHE A 364 25.77 2.30 12.24
C PHE A 364 25.44 3.62 11.56
N VAL A 365 24.83 3.58 10.37
CA VAL A 365 24.38 4.75 9.61
C VAL A 365 22.86 4.70 9.45
N LEU A 366 22.19 5.82 9.66
CA LEU A 366 20.81 6.08 9.23
C LEU A 366 20.80 7.29 8.30
N THR A 367 20.20 7.20 7.11
CA THR A 367 20.27 8.30 6.12
C THR A 367 19.13 8.28 5.11
N SER A 368 18.83 9.41 4.46
CA SER A 368 18.01 9.44 3.25
C SER A 368 18.68 8.75 2.05
N ALA A 369 20.02 8.64 2.04
CA ALA A 369 20.81 8.19 0.89
C ALA A 369 20.57 6.71 0.52
N ASN A 370 20.08 6.49 -0.70
CA ASN A 370 20.06 5.17 -1.33
C ASN A 370 21.44 4.78 -1.88
N LEU A 371 21.74 3.49 -1.98
CA LEU A 371 23.05 3.00 -2.41
C LEU A 371 23.29 3.27 -3.91
N SER A 372 23.74 4.48 -4.24
CA SER A 372 23.90 4.97 -5.61
C SER A 372 25.04 5.99 -5.74
N LYS A 373 25.60 6.10 -6.94
CA LYS A 373 26.66 7.07 -7.27
C LYS A 373 26.20 8.54 -7.23
N ALA A 374 24.89 8.80 -7.26
CA ALA A 374 24.32 10.14 -7.11
C ALA A 374 24.22 10.55 -5.63
N ALA A 375 23.74 9.63 -4.78
CA ALA A 375 23.56 9.88 -3.35
C ALA A 375 24.87 9.79 -2.54
N TRP A 376 25.76 8.84 -2.85
CA TRP A 376 27.02 8.63 -2.11
C TRP A 376 28.26 9.22 -2.81
N GLY A 377 28.13 9.59 -4.09
CA GLY A 377 29.19 10.14 -4.91
C GLY A 377 29.98 9.11 -5.73
N LYS A 378 30.82 9.61 -6.64
CA LYS A 378 31.75 8.84 -7.48
C LYS A 378 33.02 9.65 -7.79
N ILE A 379 34.14 8.97 -7.95
CA ILE A 379 35.38 9.57 -8.47
C ILE A 379 35.28 9.66 -10.00
N GLN A 380 35.69 10.79 -10.58
CA GLN A 380 35.80 11.04 -12.02
C GLN A 380 37.11 11.80 -12.31
N SER A 381 37.51 11.87 -13.59
CA SER A 381 38.69 12.63 -14.04
C SER A 381 38.63 14.13 -13.70
N SER A 382 37.43 14.71 -13.60
CA SER A 382 37.21 16.11 -13.24
C SER A 382 37.21 16.39 -11.72
N GLY A 383 37.06 15.35 -10.88
CA GLY A 383 36.93 15.46 -9.43
C GLY A 383 36.01 14.40 -8.82
N TYR A 384 35.64 14.60 -7.55
CA TYR A 384 34.64 13.79 -6.84
C TYR A 384 33.25 14.37 -7.05
N TYR A 385 32.43 13.70 -7.88
CA TYR A 385 31.06 14.13 -8.20
C TYR A 385 30.05 13.55 -7.21
N ILE A 386 29.09 14.37 -6.79
CA ILE A 386 27.86 13.98 -6.09
C ILE A 386 26.67 14.57 -6.86
N GLY A 387 25.55 13.83 -6.90
CA GLY A 387 24.33 14.22 -7.61
C GLY A 387 23.18 14.68 -6.72
N ASN A 388 23.04 14.19 -5.48
CA ASN A 388 21.87 14.48 -4.64
C ASN A 388 22.19 15.37 -3.44
N TYR A 389 21.18 16.12 -2.97
CA TYR A 389 21.14 16.46 -1.55
C TYR A 389 20.64 15.26 -0.75
N GLU A 390 21.40 14.83 0.26
CA GLU A 390 21.03 13.77 1.21
C GLU A 390 21.50 14.17 2.61
N ALA A 391 20.85 13.64 3.65
CA ALA A 391 21.27 13.82 5.04
C ALA A 391 21.23 12.49 5.81
N GLY A 392 22.03 12.37 6.86
CA GLY A 392 22.17 11.16 7.66
C GLY A 392 22.96 11.38 8.94
N VAL A 393 22.95 10.37 9.80
CA VAL A 393 23.74 10.32 11.03
C VAL A 393 24.53 9.03 11.12
N VAL A 394 25.72 9.10 11.73
CA VAL A 394 26.59 7.95 11.99
C VAL A 394 26.82 7.80 13.48
N PHE A 395 26.47 6.63 14.01
CA PHE A 395 26.72 6.20 15.37
C PHE A 395 28.06 5.47 15.42
N VAL A 396 28.93 5.85 16.35
CA VAL A 396 30.21 5.21 16.64
C VAL A 396 30.27 4.94 18.15
N PRO A 397 30.42 3.68 18.62
CA PRO A 397 30.23 3.33 20.03
C PRO A 397 31.01 4.20 21.03
N LYS A 398 32.26 4.59 20.70
CA LYS A 398 33.10 5.45 21.54
C LYS A 398 32.46 6.81 21.91
N PHE A 399 31.54 7.33 21.11
CA PHE A 399 30.85 8.59 21.38
C PHE A 399 29.50 8.39 22.07
N ILE A 400 28.89 7.21 21.92
CA ILE A 400 27.60 6.86 22.53
C ILE A 400 27.77 6.40 23.99
N ILE A 401 28.91 5.81 24.33
CA ILE A 401 29.23 5.29 25.66
C ILE A 401 29.99 6.36 26.46
N PHE A 402 29.23 7.24 27.12
CA PHE A 402 29.74 8.19 28.14
C PHE A 402 28.71 8.35 29.27
N VAL A 403 28.54 7.29 30.08
CA VAL A 403 27.78 7.33 31.35
C VAL A 403 28.50 6.48 32.42
N GLU A 404 29.77 6.78 32.63
CA GLU A 404 30.56 6.46 33.84
C GLU A 404 31.63 7.57 33.96
N GLU A 405 32.30 7.70 35.11
CA GLU A 405 33.31 8.75 35.41
C GLU A 405 32.82 10.22 35.44
N LYS A 406 31.85 10.53 36.33
CA LYS A 406 31.71 11.85 36.98
C LYS A 406 31.27 11.75 38.44
N CYS A 407 31.98 10.97 39.27
CA CYS A 407 31.73 10.93 40.73
C CYS A 407 32.96 10.58 41.60
N THR A 408 34.19 10.72 41.09
CA THR A 408 35.43 10.50 41.84
C THR A 408 36.48 11.50 41.35
N ASP A 409 36.61 12.64 42.03
CA ASP A 409 37.77 13.55 41.96
C ASP A 409 37.70 14.64 43.06
N GLN A 410 37.36 14.24 44.29
CA GLN A 410 37.56 15.04 45.51
C GLN A 410 37.86 14.12 46.71
N MET A 411 38.93 13.35 46.64
CA MET A 411 39.74 13.02 47.82
C MET A 411 41.13 12.50 47.41
N GLU A 412 42.10 13.39 47.63
CA GLU A 412 43.48 13.16 48.09
C GLU A 412 44.28 11.96 47.54
N ALA A 413 45.41 12.29 46.92
CA ALA A 413 46.43 11.36 46.47
C ALA A 413 47.20 10.72 47.64
N SER A 414 47.58 9.45 47.47
CA SER A 414 48.88 8.95 47.91
C SER A 414 49.27 7.68 47.15
N ASP A 415 50.49 7.70 46.62
CA ASP A 415 51.43 6.58 46.47
C ASP A 415 51.21 5.49 45.40
N GLU A 416 52.27 5.36 44.60
CA GLU A 416 52.69 4.17 43.83
C GLU A 416 53.08 3.04 44.85
N GLU A 417 53.14 1.75 44.55
CA GLU A 417 54.07 1.11 43.61
C GLU A 417 53.63 -0.32 43.19
N GLU A 418 54.37 -0.86 42.21
CA GLU A 418 54.75 -2.25 41.91
C GLU A 418 54.32 -3.44 42.81
N THR A 419 54.26 -4.71 42.36
CA THR A 419 54.04 -5.42 41.08
C THR A 419 53.75 -6.91 41.40
N GLN A 420 53.37 -7.71 40.39
CA GLN A 420 53.55 -9.17 40.17
C GLN A 420 54.00 -10.10 41.35
N GLU A 421 53.52 -11.35 41.50
CA GLU A 421 53.38 -12.38 40.45
C GLU A 421 52.53 -13.62 40.88
N SER A 422 52.16 -14.46 39.89
CA SER A 422 51.89 -15.91 39.98
C SER A 422 50.47 -16.47 40.34
N ASN A 423 50.30 -17.76 40.06
CA ASN A 423 49.03 -18.53 39.94
C ASN A 423 48.52 -19.08 41.31
N ASP A 424 47.40 -19.80 41.51
CA ASP A 424 46.62 -20.69 40.63
C ASP A 424 45.21 -21.08 41.22
N PHE A 425 44.45 -21.91 40.48
CA PHE A 425 43.35 -22.83 40.87
C PHE A 425 41.99 -22.33 41.46
N SER A 426 40.95 -22.53 40.62
CA SER A 426 39.65 -23.20 40.89
C SER A 426 38.40 -22.47 41.45
N LYS A 427 37.41 -22.35 40.54
CA LYS A 427 35.95 -22.58 40.67
C LYS A 427 35.31 -22.74 42.08
N LYS A 428 34.25 -21.94 42.34
CA LYS A 428 32.96 -22.44 42.88
C LYS A 428 31.77 -21.53 42.51
N ASN A 429 30.56 -22.09 42.63
CA ASN A 429 29.29 -21.66 42.02
C ASN A 429 28.89 -20.18 42.25
N LYS A 430 28.22 -19.56 41.27
CA LYS A 430 27.69 -18.18 41.33
C LYS A 430 26.19 -18.15 40.99
N ILE A 431 25.35 -17.86 41.97
CA ILE A 431 23.90 -17.58 41.77
C ILE A 431 23.75 -16.12 41.34
N SER A 432 22.97 -15.85 40.30
CA SER A 432 22.71 -14.48 39.82
C SER A 432 21.71 -13.74 40.71
N LYS A 433 22.19 -12.83 41.55
CA LYS A 433 21.33 -11.82 42.21
C LYS A 433 20.81 -10.83 41.15
N LYS A 434 19.55 -10.39 41.30
CA LYS A 434 18.97 -9.28 40.51
C LYS A 434 19.79 -8.00 40.74
N LYS A 435 19.88 -7.11 39.74
CA LYS A 435 20.50 -5.79 39.92
C LYS A 435 19.51 -4.86 40.64
N LEU A 436 19.98 -3.93 41.45
CA LEU A 436 19.10 -2.94 42.09
C LEU A 436 18.55 -1.97 41.03
N CYS A 437 17.25 -1.65 41.06
CA CYS A 437 16.67 -0.71 40.10
C CYS A 437 17.19 0.72 40.33
N PRO A 438 17.83 1.39 39.35
CA PRO A 438 18.41 2.74 39.55
C PRO A 438 17.37 3.84 39.82
N PHE A 439 16.09 3.55 39.64
CA PHE A 439 14.99 4.49 39.92
C PHE A 439 14.34 4.28 41.30
N MET A 440 14.59 3.15 41.97
CA MET A 440 14.00 2.78 43.27
C MET A 440 12.51 3.20 43.39
N GLU A 441 12.15 3.99 44.41
CA GLU A 441 10.80 4.48 44.73
C GLU A 441 10.16 5.33 43.62
N LYS A 442 10.99 5.88 42.72
CA LYS A 442 10.56 6.67 41.55
C LYS A 442 10.30 5.79 40.33
N CYS A 443 10.44 4.47 40.45
CA CYS A 443 10.16 3.54 39.36
C CYS A 443 8.64 3.33 39.17
N TYR A 444 8.18 3.45 37.92
CA TYR A 444 6.77 3.27 37.52
C TYR A 444 6.56 2.12 36.51
N ARG A 445 7.60 1.32 36.24
CA ARG A 445 7.52 0.21 35.28
C ARG A 445 6.57 -0.87 35.81
N LYS A 446 5.61 -1.30 34.97
CA LYS A 446 4.60 -2.36 35.26
C LYS A 446 4.84 -3.64 34.43
N ASN A 447 6.10 -3.99 34.15
CA ASN A 447 6.48 -5.09 33.26
C ASN A 447 7.06 -6.29 34.05
N PRO A 448 6.54 -7.53 33.91
CA PRO A 448 7.11 -8.72 34.55
C PRO A 448 8.60 -8.97 34.26
N ILE A 449 9.11 -8.57 33.09
CA ILE A 449 10.53 -8.75 32.72
C ILE A 449 11.42 -7.86 33.59
N HIS A 450 11.04 -6.59 33.73
CA HIS A 450 11.74 -5.60 34.57
C HIS A 450 11.86 -6.05 36.03
N PHE A 451 10.81 -6.63 36.60
CA PHE A 451 10.83 -7.19 37.96
C PHE A 451 11.52 -8.56 38.08
N GLY A 452 11.77 -9.25 36.97
CA GLY A 452 12.60 -10.46 36.94
C GLY A 452 14.10 -10.14 36.92
N GLU A 453 14.49 -9.03 36.30
CA GLU A 453 15.89 -8.60 36.14
C GLU A 453 16.34 -7.63 37.25
N MET A 454 15.44 -6.76 37.73
CA MET A 454 15.73 -5.65 38.62
C MET A 454 14.96 -5.76 39.95
N SER A 455 15.68 -5.70 41.08
CA SER A 455 15.10 -5.70 42.43
C SER A 455 14.62 -4.31 42.87
N HIS A 456 13.52 -4.30 43.62
CA HIS A 456 12.85 -3.13 44.17
C HIS A 456 12.49 -3.38 45.65
N PRO A 457 13.42 -3.23 46.61
CA PRO A 457 13.21 -3.63 48.01
C PRO A 457 11.91 -3.08 48.63
N HIS A 458 11.63 -1.78 48.44
CA HIS A 458 10.41 -1.10 48.90
C HIS A 458 9.08 -1.64 48.32
N LEU A 459 9.11 -2.47 47.27
CA LEU A 459 7.94 -3.18 46.73
C LEU A 459 7.96 -4.68 47.05
N GLU A 460 9.17 -5.25 47.19
CA GLU A 460 9.39 -6.64 47.57
C GLU A 460 8.99 -6.87 49.04
N GLU A 461 9.33 -5.91 49.92
CA GLU A 461 8.95 -5.85 51.34
C GLU A 461 7.43 -5.84 51.54
N LEU A 462 6.70 -5.02 50.79
CA LEU A 462 5.23 -4.95 50.82
C LEU A 462 4.53 -6.26 50.40
N LEU A 463 5.27 -7.22 49.82
CA LEU A 463 4.73 -8.48 49.30
C LEU A 463 5.18 -9.73 50.06
N VAL A 464 6.11 -9.63 51.02
CA VAL A 464 6.74 -10.79 51.70
C VAL A 464 5.70 -11.79 52.20
N ASP A 465 4.77 -11.34 53.03
CA ASP A 465 3.70 -12.18 53.61
C ASP A 465 2.42 -12.21 52.75
N GLN A 466 2.35 -11.36 51.72
CA GLN A 466 1.18 -11.21 50.85
C GLN A 466 1.30 -12.00 49.53
N LEU A 467 2.28 -12.90 49.41
CA LEU A 467 2.56 -13.58 48.13
C LEU A 467 1.37 -14.35 47.56
N ASP A 468 0.55 -15.04 48.36
CA ASP A 468 -0.60 -15.83 47.85
C ASP A 468 -1.97 -15.14 48.01
N GLY A 469 -2.05 -14.02 48.73
CA GLY A 469 -3.29 -13.32 49.04
C GLY A 469 -3.72 -12.23 48.06
N THR A 470 -4.75 -11.49 48.45
CA THR A 470 -5.05 -10.14 47.96
C THR A 470 -4.00 -9.17 48.51
N ILE A 471 -3.60 -8.17 47.73
CA ILE A 471 -2.60 -7.18 48.15
C ILE A 471 -3.31 -6.02 48.87
N GLU A 472 -3.06 -5.90 50.16
CA GLU A 472 -3.42 -4.76 51.00
C GLU A 472 -2.21 -3.81 51.08
N ILE A 473 -2.47 -2.50 50.95
CA ILE A 473 -1.43 -1.46 51.00
C ILE A 473 -1.59 -0.71 52.33
N PRO A 474 -0.56 -0.66 53.19
CA PRO A 474 -0.61 0.07 54.46
C PRO A 474 -1.07 1.53 54.31
N GLU A 475 -1.78 2.04 55.32
CA GLU A 475 -2.25 3.44 55.31
C GLU A 475 -1.11 4.46 55.35
N VAL A 476 0.03 4.10 55.95
CA VAL A 476 1.27 4.87 55.94
C VAL A 476 2.33 4.04 55.22
N LEU A 477 3.04 4.66 54.28
CA LEU A 477 4.15 4.05 53.53
C LEU A 477 5.46 4.75 53.91
N HIS A 478 6.55 3.99 54.02
CA HIS A 478 7.89 4.53 54.33
C HIS A 478 8.55 5.26 53.15
N PHE A 479 7.88 5.36 51.99
CA PHE A 479 8.36 6.02 50.78
C PHE A 479 7.29 6.91 50.12
N ALA A 480 7.73 7.86 49.29
CA ALA A 480 6.87 8.87 48.66
C ALA A 480 6.04 8.29 47.49
N CYS A 481 4.81 7.85 47.77
CA CYS A 481 3.89 7.28 46.78
C CYS A 481 2.87 8.32 46.25
N ASN A 482 3.13 8.87 45.06
CA ASN A 482 2.24 9.87 44.43
C ASN A 482 0.98 9.27 43.77
N ASP A 483 0.93 7.96 43.50
CA ASP A 483 -0.24 7.26 42.95
C ASP A 483 -0.35 5.83 43.53
N ARG A 484 -1.31 5.62 44.44
CA ARG A 484 -1.60 4.29 45.02
C ARG A 484 -2.15 3.28 44.01
N SER A 485 -2.78 3.72 42.92
CA SER A 485 -3.23 2.86 41.83
C SER A 485 -2.05 2.33 41.02
N GLN A 486 -1.06 3.20 40.74
CA GLN A 486 0.20 2.79 40.13
C GLN A 486 0.94 1.78 41.00
N LEU A 487 1.08 2.06 42.31
CA LEU A 487 1.70 1.16 43.28
C LEU A 487 0.99 -0.21 43.30
N LEU A 488 -0.33 -0.23 43.42
CA LEU A 488 -1.11 -1.48 43.48
C LEU A 488 -0.91 -2.35 42.23
N ASP A 489 -0.80 -1.74 41.04
CA ASP A 489 -0.50 -2.49 39.81
C ASP A 489 0.94 -3.01 39.76
N GLN A 490 1.92 -2.24 40.24
CA GLN A 490 3.32 -2.69 40.32
C GLN A 490 3.44 -3.87 41.29
N LEU A 491 2.78 -3.80 42.45
CA LEU A 491 2.72 -4.89 43.43
C LEU A 491 2.05 -6.16 42.83
N LYS A 492 0.93 -6.04 42.11
CA LYS A 492 0.31 -7.20 41.42
C LYS A 492 1.26 -7.86 40.41
N VAL A 493 2.00 -7.07 39.63
CA VAL A 493 2.95 -7.59 38.63
C VAL A 493 4.13 -8.29 39.32
N LEU A 494 4.69 -7.67 40.37
CA LEU A 494 5.78 -8.23 41.16
C LEU A 494 5.35 -9.50 41.91
N GLN A 495 4.14 -9.55 42.48
CA GLN A 495 3.57 -10.75 43.11
C GLN A 495 3.52 -11.94 42.13
N ILE A 496 3.15 -11.71 40.87
CA ILE A 496 3.16 -12.75 39.82
C ILE A 496 4.58 -13.23 39.50
N VAL A 497 5.58 -12.35 39.52
CA VAL A 497 7.00 -12.69 39.29
C VAL A 497 7.53 -13.51 40.47
N LEU A 498 7.35 -13.05 41.71
CA LEU A 498 7.79 -13.73 42.92
C LEU A 498 7.10 -15.09 43.11
N ARG A 499 5.80 -15.23 42.79
CA ARG A 499 5.12 -16.54 42.71
C ARG A 499 5.80 -17.50 41.74
N ARG A 500 6.20 -17.03 40.55
CA ARG A 500 6.88 -17.86 39.54
C ARG A 500 8.30 -18.26 39.96
N GLU A 501 9.03 -17.36 40.60
CA GLU A 501 10.38 -17.63 41.14
C GLU A 501 10.32 -18.64 42.30
N ARG A 502 9.37 -18.46 43.24
CA ARG A 502 9.12 -19.40 44.33
C ARG A 502 8.75 -20.80 43.83
N ASN A 503 7.88 -20.90 42.80
CA ASN A 503 7.47 -22.18 42.26
C ASN A 503 8.64 -22.88 41.53
N LYS A 504 9.40 -22.18 40.67
CA LYS A 504 10.62 -22.72 40.05
C LYS A 504 11.63 -23.25 41.08
N ASN A 505 11.76 -22.58 42.23
CA ASN A 505 12.66 -23.02 43.29
C ASN A 505 12.15 -24.24 44.06
N LYS A 506 10.83 -24.51 44.07
CA LYS A 506 10.27 -25.77 44.55
C LYS A 506 10.50 -26.90 43.54
N ASP A 507 10.21 -26.67 42.26
CA ASP A 507 10.38 -27.66 41.19
C ASP A 507 11.85 -28.15 41.12
N ASN A 508 12.81 -27.22 41.27
CA ASN A 508 14.25 -27.52 41.29
C ASN A 508 14.73 -28.28 42.55
N GLN A 509 13.90 -28.46 43.58
CA GLN A 509 14.24 -29.25 44.78
C GLN A 509 13.64 -30.68 44.77
N SER A 510 12.78 -31.00 43.81
CA SER A 510 12.14 -32.32 43.67
C SER A 510 12.52 -33.00 42.34
N GLY A 511 13.80 -33.32 42.17
CA GLY A 511 14.38 -33.67 40.85
C GLY A 511 15.54 -34.68 40.81
N ILE A 512 15.64 -35.60 41.79
CA ILE A 512 16.57 -36.75 41.72
C ILE A 512 15.76 -38.04 41.85
N GLY A 513 15.64 -38.82 40.76
CA GLY A 513 14.85 -40.07 40.77
C GLY A 513 14.69 -40.73 39.38
N ASN A 514 15.39 -41.84 39.17
CA ASN A 514 15.53 -42.58 37.91
C ASN A 514 14.25 -43.15 37.26
N SER A 515 14.13 -42.91 35.94
CA SER A 515 13.80 -43.86 34.84
C SER A 515 12.71 -44.97 34.94
N SER A 516 11.88 -44.99 33.89
CA SER A 516 11.46 -46.16 33.06
C SER A 516 10.13 -46.94 33.32
N SER A 517 9.28 -46.98 32.27
CA SER A 517 8.23 -48.00 31.95
C SER A 517 7.06 -48.20 32.94
N LYS A 518 5.84 -48.66 32.57
CA LYS A 518 5.23 -49.11 31.29
C LYS A 518 3.69 -48.83 31.32
N ALA A 519 2.94 -49.20 30.26
CA ALA A 519 1.47 -49.07 30.14
C ALA A 519 0.71 -50.32 30.72
N PRO A 520 -0.65 -50.54 30.59
CA PRO A 520 -1.73 -49.74 29.96
C PRO A 520 -3.14 -49.72 30.65
N SER A 521 -4.10 -49.01 30.01
CA SER A 521 -5.57 -49.33 29.80
C SER A 521 -6.65 -49.43 30.93
N SER A 522 -7.74 -48.64 30.73
CA SER A 522 -9.21 -48.93 30.97
C SER A 522 -9.76 -49.18 32.40
N SER A 523 -11.02 -48.84 32.77
CA SER A 523 -12.18 -48.21 32.08
C SER A 523 -13.28 -47.70 33.06
N THR A 524 -14.14 -46.76 32.62
CA THR A 524 -15.53 -46.42 33.13
C THR A 524 -15.68 -45.95 34.60
N THR A 525 -16.54 -45.00 35.04
CA THR A 525 -17.70 -44.21 34.51
C THR A 525 -17.89 -42.95 35.43
N ASN A 526 -18.83 -41.97 35.34
CA ASN A 526 -20.01 -41.67 34.51
C ASN A 526 -20.33 -40.13 34.46
N VAL A 527 -21.44 -39.76 33.80
CA VAL A 527 -22.26 -38.51 33.90
C VAL A 527 -22.80 -38.31 35.35
N SER A 528 -23.10 -37.13 35.95
CA SER A 528 -23.61 -35.80 35.49
C SER A 528 -23.25 -34.67 36.51
N SER A 529 -23.57 -33.36 36.39
CA SER A 529 -23.72 -32.39 35.27
C SER A 529 -24.22 -31.01 35.80
N THR A 530 -23.77 -29.87 35.23
CA THR A 530 -24.35 -28.50 35.39
C THR A 530 -23.70 -27.53 34.40
N LYS A 531 -24.40 -27.03 33.36
CA LYS A 531 -23.77 -26.13 32.37
C LYS A 531 -24.65 -25.10 31.64
N GLU A 532 -25.93 -24.97 31.97
CA GLU A 532 -26.87 -24.13 31.21
C GLU A 532 -27.02 -22.68 31.74
N ASP A 533 -27.02 -22.50 33.06
CA ASP A 533 -27.27 -21.19 33.71
C ASP A 533 -26.24 -20.09 33.34
N LEU A 534 -24.98 -20.47 33.07
CA LEU A 534 -23.94 -19.52 32.67
C LEU A 534 -24.21 -18.83 31.32
N LYS A 535 -24.79 -19.54 30.33
CA LYS A 535 -25.12 -18.95 29.01
C LYS A 535 -26.20 -17.88 29.14
N GLY A 536 -27.25 -18.16 29.93
CA GLY A 536 -28.35 -17.23 30.16
C GLY A 536 -27.90 -15.93 30.84
N LYS A 537 -26.99 -16.02 31.82
CA LYS A 537 -26.44 -14.85 32.53
C LYS A 537 -25.55 -13.98 31.62
N VAL A 538 -24.67 -14.57 30.82
CA VAL A 538 -23.79 -13.83 29.88
C VAL A 538 -24.60 -13.05 28.84
N GLU A 539 -25.61 -13.66 28.23
CA GLU A 539 -26.35 -13.01 27.13
C GLU A 539 -27.29 -11.90 27.63
N ARG A 540 -27.83 -12.02 28.86
CA ARG A 540 -28.51 -10.90 29.55
C ARG A 540 -27.56 -9.74 29.83
N HIS A 541 -26.34 -10.03 30.30
CA HIS A 541 -25.34 -8.99 30.57
C HIS A 541 -24.89 -8.26 29.30
N LYS A 542 -24.73 -8.97 28.17
CA LYS A 542 -24.53 -8.35 26.85
C LYS A 542 -25.67 -7.41 26.47
N LYS A 543 -26.93 -7.87 26.49
CA LYS A 543 -28.10 -7.05 26.09
C LYS A 543 -28.20 -5.77 26.94
N ALA A 544 -28.04 -5.88 28.27
CA ALA A 544 -27.98 -4.72 29.16
C ALA A 544 -26.82 -3.75 28.84
N THR A 545 -25.65 -4.28 28.44
CA THR A 545 -24.48 -3.46 28.06
C THR A 545 -24.66 -2.75 26.71
N VAL A 546 -25.35 -3.38 25.74
CA VAL A 546 -25.69 -2.77 24.45
C VAL A 546 -26.74 -1.68 24.63
N GLN A 547 -27.79 -1.93 25.42
CA GLN A 547 -28.82 -0.93 25.73
C GLN A 547 -28.21 0.31 26.40
N LYS A 548 -27.42 0.13 27.49
CA LYS A 548 -26.66 1.21 28.13
C LYS A 548 -25.69 1.96 27.20
N ARG A 549 -25.26 1.36 26.09
CA ARG A 549 -24.47 2.06 25.04
C ARG A 549 -25.36 2.87 24.10
N GLN A 550 -26.51 2.36 23.68
CA GLN A 550 -27.43 3.08 22.80
C GLN A 550 -28.11 4.26 23.51
N ASP A 551 -28.52 4.08 24.77
CA ASP A 551 -29.12 5.16 25.56
C ASP A 551 -28.09 6.27 25.84
N LYS A 552 -26.84 5.89 26.10
CA LYS A 552 -25.73 6.84 26.29
C LYS A 552 -25.28 7.51 24.98
N LEU A 553 -25.52 6.88 23.82
CA LEU A 553 -25.36 7.54 22.52
C LEU A 553 -26.44 8.62 22.34
N LYS A 554 -27.73 8.27 22.53
CA LYS A 554 -28.84 9.24 22.45
C LYS A 554 -28.66 10.41 23.41
N GLN A 555 -28.19 10.14 24.63
CA GLN A 555 -27.82 11.18 25.60
C GLN A 555 -26.68 12.06 25.05
N MET A 556 -25.61 11.48 24.52
CA MET A 556 -24.48 12.24 23.94
C MET A 556 -24.87 13.05 22.71
N ASP A 557 -25.81 12.59 21.88
CA ASP A 557 -26.31 13.31 20.72
C ASP A 557 -27.18 14.51 21.14
N ALA A 558 -28.05 14.32 22.14
CA ALA A 558 -28.82 15.42 22.76
C ALA A 558 -27.91 16.45 23.46
N GLU A 559 -26.90 15.99 24.21
CA GLU A 559 -25.86 16.86 24.79
C GLU A 559 -25.06 17.60 23.70
N ALA A 560 -24.79 16.96 22.55
CA ALA A 560 -24.09 17.59 21.44
C ALA A 560 -24.93 18.66 20.72
N GLN A 561 -26.24 18.45 20.53
CA GLN A 561 -27.15 19.47 20.02
C GLN A 561 -27.27 20.64 21.01
N ALA A 562 -27.52 20.36 22.30
CA ALA A 562 -27.61 21.38 23.33
C ALA A 562 -26.32 22.22 23.45
N LEU A 563 -25.14 21.59 23.36
CA LEU A 563 -23.86 22.30 23.38
C LEU A 563 -23.63 23.12 22.09
N SER A 564 -24.13 22.65 20.93
CA SER A 564 -24.06 23.42 19.68
C SER A 564 -24.95 24.66 19.75
N GLU A 565 -26.15 24.54 20.31
CA GLU A 565 -27.02 25.70 20.55
C GLU A 565 -26.45 26.66 21.58
N ALA A 566 -25.85 26.15 22.67
CA ALA A 566 -25.21 26.98 23.69
C ALA A 566 -24.05 27.82 23.11
N LEU A 567 -23.19 27.21 22.27
CA LEU A 567 -22.07 27.93 21.63
C LEU A 567 -22.55 28.98 20.62
N ILE A 568 -23.65 28.73 19.91
CA ILE A 568 -24.27 29.71 19.01
C ILE A 568 -24.87 30.88 19.82
N ARG A 569 -25.48 30.60 20.98
CA ARG A 569 -26.00 31.64 21.89
C ARG A 569 -24.86 32.49 22.48
N GLU A 570 -23.77 31.87 22.93
CA GLU A 570 -22.56 32.59 23.40
C GLU A 570 -21.99 33.51 22.30
N GLU A 571 -21.92 33.07 21.03
CA GLU A 571 -21.48 33.95 19.94
C GLU A 571 -22.48 35.10 19.67
N CYS A 572 -23.79 34.86 19.74
CA CYS A 572 -24.80 35.91 19.57
C CYS A 572 -24.76 36.98 20.69
N GLU A 573 -24.60 36.57 21.95
CA GLU A 573 -24.54 37.50 23.09
C GLU A 573 -23.26 38.36 23.05
N ASN A 574 -22.10 37.76 22.76
CA ASN A 574 -20.86 38.51 22.55
C ASN A 574 -20.98 39.49 21.36
N HIS A 575 -21.68 39.12 20.29
CA HIS A 575 -21.85 39.99 19.12
C HIS A 575 -22.84 41.16 19.37
N LEU A 576 -23.69 41.07 20.41
CA LEU A 576 -24.52 42.17 20.88
C LEU A 576 -23.69 43.16 21.72
N GLU A 577 -22.93 42.70 22.72
CA GLU A 577 -22.06 43.56 23.53
C GLU A 577 -21.10 44.43 22.69
N ILE A 578 -20.50 43.83 21.64
CA ILE A 578 -19.55 44.50 20.76
C ILE A 578 -20.20 45.64 19.95
N LYS A 579 -21.51 45.57 19.67
CA LYS A 579 -22.25 46.69 19.06
C LYS A 579 -22.55 47.80 20.05
N THR A 580 -22.80 47.50 21.32
CA THR A 580 -23.06 48.51 22.35
C THR A 580 -21.80 49.29 22.73
N LYS A 581 -20.64 48.63 22.78
CA LYS A 581 -19.36 49.26 23.16
C LYS A 581 -18.71 50.12 22.05
N LYS A 582 -19.18 50.05 20.79
CA LYS A 582 -18.60 50.78 19.65
C LYS A 582 -19.40 52.03 19.21
N ARG A 583 -20.10 52.68 20.14
CA ARG A 583 -20.93 53.87 19.87
C ARG A 583 -20.73 55.05 20.83
N ASN A 584 -19.86 54.92 21.83
CA ASN A 584 -19.71 55.88 22.94
C ASN A 584 -18.33 56.58 23.02
N MET A 585 -17.55 56.59 21.92
CA MET A 585 -16.30 57.37 21.82
C MET A 585 -16.09 57.91 20.40
N GLU A 586 -16.81 58.98 20.05
CA GLU A 586 -16.37 60.09 19.17
C GLU A 586 -17.52 61.12 19.01
N ALA A 587 -17.15 62.37 18.66
CA ALA A 587 -18.02 63.50 18.32
C ALA A 587 -19.03 63.99 19.39
N SER A 588 -18.61 65.05 20.10
CA SER A 588 -19.46 66.06 20.73
C SER A 588 -20.11 67.01 19.70
N GLU A 589 -20.91 67.98 20.18
CA GLU A 589 -21.38 69.20 19.49
C GLU A 589 -22.60 69.11 18.53
N VAL A 590 -23.78 69.32 19.13
CA VAL A 590 -24.85 70.27 18.72
C VAL A 590 -25.06 70.60 17.23
N GLY A 591 -26.27 70.34 16.69
CA GLY A 591 -26.83 71.22 15.62
C GLY A 591 -27.89 70.70 14.63
N SER A 592 -29.18 70.70 15.02
CA SER A 592 -30.36 71.01 14.17
C SER A 592 -30.82 70.10 12.99
N SER A 593 -32.16 69.99 12.84
CA SER A 593 -32.96 69.76 11.60
C SER A 593 -32.99 68.37 10.90
N VAL A 594 -34.09 67.89 10.26
CA VAL A 594 -35.52 67.81 10.65
C VAL A 594 -36.32 66.80 9.78
N THR A 595 -37.17 65.93 10.37
CA THR A 595 -38.24 65.08 9.74
C THR A 595 -37.81 63.96 8.73
N LYS A 596 -38.62 62.95 8.33
CA LYS A 596 -40.07 62.63 8.51
C LYS A 596 -40.38 61.11 8.36
N LYS A 597 -41.22 60.54 9.27
CA LYS A 597 -42.31 59.50 9.14
C LYS A 597 -42.21 58.27 8.19
N MET A 598 -42.92 57.12 8.37
CA MET A 598 -43.65 56.44 9.48
C MET A 598 -44.37 55.15 8.92
N LYS A 599 -44.96 54.30 9.80
CA LYS A 599 -46.09 53.33 9.59
C LYS A 599 -45.78 51.87 9.17
N GLN A 600 -46.56 50.84 9.59
CA GLN A 600 -47.56 50.70 10.69
C GLN A 600 -47.78 49.21 11.12
N MET A 601 -48.39 49.04 12.31
CA MET A 601 -48.69 47.88 13.17
C MET A 601 -49.56 46.73 12.61
N SER A 602 -49.57 45.62 13.38
CA SER A 602 -50.52 44.49 13.45
C SER A 602 -51.85 44.80 14.18
N ILE A 603 -52.81 43.85 14.21
CA ILE A 603 -53.71 43.52 15.36
C ILE A 603 -54.60 42.26 15.12
N GLU A 604 -54.58 41.35 16.11
CA GLU A 604 -55.60 40.42 16.69
C GLU A 604 -56.69 39.68 15.85
N SER A 605 -57.62 38.98 16.55
CA SER A 605 -58.37 37.80 16.08
C SER A 605 -59.81 37.70 16.64
N SER A 606 -60.67 36.81 16.08
CA SER A 606 -61.86 36.25 16.78
C SER A 606 -62.57 35.09 16.03
N ASN A 607 -62.99 34.06 16.80
CA ASN A 607 -64.28 33.30 16.78
C ASN A 607 -64.80 32.63 15.45
N CYS A 608 -65.66 31.58 15.43
CA CYS A 608 -66.32 30.74 16.45
C CYS A 608 -66.86 29.41 15.84
N THR A 609 -67.24 28.42 16.69
CA THR A 609 -68.31 27.38 16.48
C THR A 609 -68.22 26.37 15.29
N LYS A 610 -68.77 25.13 15.34
CA LYS A 610 -69.15 24.18 16.43
C LYS A 610 -69.50 22.79 15.82
N ASP A 611 -69.70 21.79 16.69
CA ASP A 611 -70.42 20.50 16.49
C ASP A 611 -69.82 19.47 15.47
N SER A 612 -69.61 18.16 15.75
CA SER A 612 -70.22 17.09 16.58
C SER A 612 -71.08 16.11 15.72
N GLN A 613 -71.25 14.80 16.02
CA GLN A 613 -70.91 13.97 17.19
C GLN A 613 -70.95 12.44 16.87
N GLN A 614 -70.50 11.57 17.81
CA GLN A 614 -70.84 10.12 17.98
C GLN A 614 -70.24 9.07 16.98
N ASN A 615 -69.93 7.80 17.35
CA ASN A 615 -69.96 7.11 18.67
C ASN A 615 -68.97 5.90 18.82
N ILE A 616 -68.33 5.83 20.00
CA ILE A 616 -68.20 4.68 20.95
C ILE A 616 -67.77 3.27 20.45
N SER A 617 -66.62 2.78 20.94
CA SER A 617 -66.55 1.73 21.98
C SER A 617 -65.11 1.39 22.42
N ASP A 618 -64.86 1.24 23.73
CA ASP A 618 -63.54 0.93 24.30
C ASP A 618 -63.14 -0.56 24.24
N SER A 619 -61.83 -0.82 24.16
CA SER A 619 -61.15 -1.73 25.10
C SER A 619 -59.62 -1.51 25.09
N GLN A 620 -59.00 -1.60 26.26
CA GLN A 620 -57.56 -1.33 26.44
C GLN A 620 -56.71 -2.61 26.51
N SER A 621 -55.39 -2.41 26.37
CA SER A 621 -54.32 -3.29 26.84
C SER A 621 -54.06 -4.58 26.02
N SER A 622 -52.83 -5.10 25.94
CA SER A 622 -51.52 -4.47 26.18
C SER A 622 -50.38 -5.28 25.55
N SER A 623 -49.33 -4.58 25.15
CA SER A 623 -47.93 -5.06 25.03
C SER A 623 -47.66 -6.52 24.60
N LYS A 624 -47.06 -6.66 23.41
CA LYS A 624 -45.79 -7.38 23.29
C LYS A 624 -44.93 -6.80 22.16
N SER A 625 -43.67 -6.55 22.47
CA SER A 625 -42.64 -6.09 21.55
C SER A 625 -42.21 -7.21 20.59
N ASN A 626 -41.72 -6.85 19.40
CA ASN A 626 -40.47 -7.47 18.93
C ASN A 626 -39.68 -6.60 17.94
N GLU A 627 -38.36 -6.55 18.18
CA GLU A 627 -37.27 -6.58 17.19
C GLU A 627 -37.25 -5.54 16.04
N GLN A 628 -36.60 -4.40 16.30
CA GLN A 628 -35.83 -3.70 15.26
C GLN A 628 -34.59 -4.53 14.91
N SER A 629 -34.62 -5.24 13.78
CA SER A 629 -33.48 -6.03 13.28
C SER A 629 -32.30 -5.15 12.90
N SER A 630 -31.08 -5.51 13.32
CA SER A 630 -29.86 -4.96 12.73
C SER A 630 -29.80 -5.33 11.25
N GLY A 631 -29.73 -4.33 10.37
CA GLY A 631 -29.79 -4.52 8.91
C GLY A 631 -28.65 -5.39 8.39
N ILE A 632 -28.96 -6.64 8.06
CA ILE A 632 -28.08 -7.59 7.36
C ILE A 632 -27.77 -6.99 5.97
N SER A 633 -26.52 -7.11 5.47
CA SER A 633 -26.21 -6.63 4.11
C SER A 633 -26.94 -7.45 3.06
N VAL A 634 -27.29 -6.86 1.91
CA VAL A 634 -27.90 -7.59 0.78
C VAL A 634 -27.01 -8.77 0.35
N MET A 635 -25.68 -8.60 0.39
CA MET A 635 -24.71 -9.66 0.08
C MET A 635 -24.63 -10.77 1.16
N ASP A 636 -25.10 -10.51 2.38
CA ASP A 636 -25.13 -11.49 3.47
C ASP A 636 -26.48 -12.23 3.49
N MET A 637 -27.59 -11.52 3.21
CA MET A 637 -28.89 -12.14 2.92
C MET A 637 -28.78 -13.08 1.70
N TYR A 638 -28.04 -12.67 0.66
CA TYR A 638 -27.86 -13.46 -0.56
C TYR A 638 -27.14 -14.79 -0.30
N GLN A 639 -26.08 -14.79 0.52
CA GLN A 639 -25.32 -16.01 0.83
C GLN A 639 -25.96 -16.91 1.88
N SER A 640 -26.87 -16.37 2.70
CA SER A 640 -27.72 -17.18 3.59
C SER A 640 -28.91 -17.82 2.87
N CYS A 641 -29.03 -17.63 1.54
CA CYS A 641 -30.04 -18.32 0.74
C CYS A 641 -29.66 -19.77 0.43
N ASN A 642 -30.40 -20.69 1.02
CA ASN A 642 -30.39 -22.11 0.74
C ASN A 642 -31.27 -22.53 -0.47
N SER A 643 -31.92 -21.58 -1.16
CA SER A 643 -32.81 -21.88 -2.28
C SER A 643 -32.62 -20.93 -3.46
N GLU A 644 -32.80 -21.44 -4.68
CA GLU A 644 -32.77 -20.64 -5.91
C GLU A 644 -33.84 -19.54 -5.91
N LYS A 645 -35.04 -19.83 -5.38
CA LYS A 645 -36.15 -18.87 -5.27
C LYS A 645 -35.76 -17.67 -4.39
N SER A 646 -35.12 -17.90 -3.25
CA SER A 646 -34.65 -16.80 -2.39
C SER A 646 -33.45 -16.05 -2.97
N ARG A 647 -32.52 -16.73 -3.67
CA ARG A 647 -31.46 -16.07 -4.47
C ARG A 647 -32.08 -15.13 -5.53
N LYS A 648 -33.11 -15.57 -6.26
CA LYS A 648 -33.82 -14.77 -7.27
C LYS A 648 -34.51 -13.53 -6.71
N GLU A 649 -35.18 -13.61 -5.56
CA GLU A 649 -35.81 -12.42 -4.95
C GLU A 649 -34.78 -11.41 -4.41
N ILE A 650 -33.65 -11.87 -3.86
CA ILE A 650 -32.58 -10.97 -3.41
C ILE A 650 -31.84 -10.34 -4.59
N ARG A 651 -31.64 -11.06 -5.70
CA ARG A 651 -31.16 -10.50 -6.97
C ARG A 651 -32.04 -9.34 -7.43
N LYS A 652 -33.37 -9.52 -7.49
CA LYS A 652 -34.32 -8.44 -7.82
C LYS A 652 -34.18 -7.24 -6.89
N LYS A 653 -34.14 -7.48 -5.58
CA LYS A 653 -33.98 -6.43 -4.55
C LYS A 653 -32.67 -5.65 -4.72
N ALA A 654 -31.56 -6.32 -5.00
CA ALA A 654 -30.27 -5.69 -5.26
C ALA A 654 -30.32 -4.80 -6.52
N ILE A 655 -30.88 -5.30 -7.62
CA ILE A 655 -31.06 -4.54 -8.87
C ILE A 655 -31.95 -3.30 -8.64
N GLN A 656 -33.04 -3.44 -7.88
CA GLN A 656 -33.90 -2.33 -7.49
C GLN A 656 -33.15 -1.27 -6.66
N MET A 657 -32.39 -1.68 -5.63
CA MET A 657 -31.62 -0.78 -4.78
C MET A 657 -30.50 -0.05 -5.54
N MET A 658 -29.83 -0.72 -6.49
CA MET A 658 -28.83 -0.10 -7.35
C MET A 658 -29.47 0.92 -8.31
N ARG A 659 -30.61 0.59 -8.94
CA ARG A 659 -31.37 1.54 -9.78
C ARG A 659 -31.86 2.75 -8.98
N GLN A 660 -32.36 2.54 -7.76
CA GLN A 660 -32.77 3.62 -6.84
C GLN A 660 -31.58 4.50 -6.40
N SER A 661 -30.38 3.94 -6.36
CA SER A 661 -29.13 4.63 -6.03
C SER A 661 -28.49 5.33 -7.25
N GLY A 662 -29.17 5.37 -8.40
CA GLY A 662 -28.73 6.06 -9.62
C GLY A 662 -27.78 5.27 -10.52
N TYR A 663 -27.54 3.98 -10.26
CA TYR A 663 -26.71 3.14 -11.13
C TYR A 663 -27.49 2.63 -12.35
N THR A 664 -26.92 2.81 -13.54
CA THR A 664 -27.40 2.19 -14.79
C THR A 664 -27.09 0.70 -14.78
N VAL A 665 -27.99 -0.11 -14.19
CA VAL A 665 -27.80 -1.57 -14.15
C VAL A 665 -28.42 -2.23 -15.39
N SER A 666 -27.64 -2.31 -16.47
CA SER A 666 -27.96 -3.07 -17.68
C SER A 666 -27.63 -4.56 -17.50
N VAL A 667 -28.51 -5.24 -16.78
CA VAL A 667 -28.44 -6.68 -16.51
C VAL A 667 -29.08 -7.46 -17.65
N VAL A 668 -28.40 -8.48 -18.17
CA VAL A 668 -29.00 -9.48 -19.08
C VAL A 668 -29.87 -10.43 -18.26
N GLU A 669 -31.01 -10.88 -18.79
CA GLU A 669 -31.83 -11.86 -18.06
C GLU A 669 -31.20 -13.27 -18.11
N PRO A 670 -31.14 -14.01 -16.98
CA PRO A 670 -30.45 -15.29 -16.93
C PRO A 670 -31.25 -16.40 -17.62
N GLY A 671 -30.56 -17.33 -18.26
CA GLY A 671 -31.14 -18.48 -18.96
C GLY A 671 -30.87 -18.51 -20.47
N GLU A 672 -30.48 -17.39 -21.08
CA GLU A 672 -30.36 -17.27 -22.54
C GLU A 672 -28.93 -17.47 -23.07
N PHE A 673 -27.90 -17.51 -22.19
CA PHE A 673 -26.52 -17.47 -22.68
C PHE A 673 -26.08 -18.75 -23.41
N ALA A 674 -26.61 -19.93 -23.07
CA ALA A 674 -26.30 -21.18 -23.76
C ALA A 674 -26.64 -21.14 -25.27
N VAL A 675 -27.71 -20.42 -25.65
CA VAL A 675 -28.07 -20.21 -27.07
C VAL A 675 -27.03 -19.36 -27.77
N LYS A 676 -26.62 -18.24 -27.14
CA LYS A 676 -25.55 -17.35 -27.62
C LYS A 676 -24.18 -18.04 -27.67
N PHE A 677 -23.93 -18.99 -26.77
CA PHE A 677 -22.74 -19.84 -26.76
C PHE A 677 -22.75 -20.89 -27.88
N ALA A 678 -23.89 -21.51 -28.18
CA ALA A 678 -24.03 -22.38 -29.34
C ALA A 678 -23.77 -21.61 -30.65
N PHE A 679 -24.33 -20.40 -30.78
CA PHE A 679 -24.09 -19.52 -31.93
C PHE A 679 -22.66 -18.95 -32.03
N SER A 680 -21.77 -19.16 -31.07
CA SER A 680 -20.36 -18.76 -31.21
C SER A 680 -19.43 -19.89 -31.70
N ALA A 681 -19.99 -21.07 -31.98
CA ALA A 681 -19.27 -22.16 -32.65
C ALA A 681 -18.80 -21.73 -34.06
N PRO A 682 -17.67 -22.29 -34.57
CA PRO A 682 -16.78 -23.26 -33.93
C PRO A 682 -15.71 -22.64 -33.01
N TYR A 683 -15.68 -21.31 -32.90
CA TYR A 683 -14.57 -20.58 -32.26
C TYR A 683 -14.73 -20.38 -30.74
N HIS A 684 -15.96 -20.17 -30.26
CA HIS A 684 -16.27 -19.77 -28.89
C HIS A 684 -15.42 -18.60 -28.35
N LEU A 685 -15.08 -17.68 -29.26
CA LEU A 685 -14.37 -16.44 -29.01
C LEU A 685 -15.37 -15.30 -28.82
N PHE A 686 -15.20 -14.53 -27.76
CA PHE A 686 -16.07 -13.43 -27.36
C PHE A 686 -15.26 -12.18 -27.01
N PHE A 687 -15.94 -11.04 -26.98
CA PHE A 687 -15.44 -9.75 -26.51
C PHE A 687 -16.32 -9.21 -25.39
N THR A 688 -15.78 -8.31 -24.55
CA THR A 688 -16.61 -7.56 -23.59
C THR A 688 -17.61 -6.65 -24.29
N ARG A 689 -18.84 -6.57 -23.78
CA ARG A 689 -19.77 -5.46 -24.03
C ARG A 689 -19.13 -4.16 -23.54
N VAL A 690 -19.40 -3.06 -24.23
CA VAL A 690 -18.89 -1.73 -23.90
C VAL A 690 -20.08 -0.85 -23.55
N GLU A 691 -20.22 -0.46 -22.29
CA GLU A 691 -21.42 0.20 -21.76
C GLU A 691 -21.71 1.55 -22.44
N ASN A 692 -20.67 2.29 -22.87
CA ASN A 692 -20.85 3.53 -23.63
C ASN A 692 -20.91 3.32 -25.17
N SER A 693 -21.02 2.09 -25.67
CA SER A 693 -21.21 1.76 -27.10
C SER A 693 -22.38 0.78 -27.26
N LYS A 694 -23.55 1.33 -27.58
CA LYS A 694 -24.82 0.59 -27.71
C LYS A 694 -24.78 -0.42 -28.86
N GLU A 695 -23.95 -0.13 -29.86
CA GLU A 695 -23.58 -0.98 -30.97
C GLU A 695 -23.10 -2.37 -30.49
N THR A 696 -22.47 -2.46 -29.31
CA THR A 696 -21.97 -3.72 -28.75
C THR A 696 -23.03 -4.55 -28.02
N TYR A 697 -24.23 -4.03 -27.74
CA TYR A 697 -25.18 -4.73 -26.85
C TYR A 697 -25.83 -5.95 -27.51
N ASN A 698 -26.11 -5.86 -28.82
CA ASN A 698 -26.81 -6.90 -29.58
C ASN A 698 -25.89 -7.75 -30.46
N GLN A 699 -24.57 -7.55 -30.37
CA GLN A 699 -23.59 -8.32 -31.14
C GLN A 699 -23.45 -9.75 -30.59
N GLN A 700 -23.54 -10.73 -31.48
CA GLN A 700 -23.38 -12.18 -31.23
C GLN A 700 -22.23 -12.52 -30.28
N PHE A 701 -21.02 -12.02 -30.57
CA PHE A 701 -19.80 -12.30 -29.81
C PHE A 701 -19.58 -11.37 -28.59
N SER A 702 -20.53 -10.52 -28.21
CA SER A 702 -20.33 -9.45 -27.22
C SER A 702 -21.03 -9.73 -25.89
N ILE A 703 -20.29 -9.89 -24.79
CA ILE A 703 -20.79 -10.45 -23.52
C ILE A 703 -20.43 -9.62 -22.28
N THR A 704 -21.22 -9.78 -21.23
CA THR A 704 -20.99 -9.27 -19.87
C THR A 704 -20.41 -10.35 -18.94
N PHE A 705 -19.96 -9.97 -17.73
CA PHE A 705 -19.50 -10.97 -16.75
C PHE A 705 -20.62 -11.93 -16.29
N PRO A 706 -21.86 -11.47 -15.97
CA PRO A 706 -22.92 -12.36 -15.52
C PRO A 706 -23.33 -13.42 -16.55
N GLU A 707 -23.17 -13.16 -17.86
CA GLU A 707 -23.39 -14.17 -18.92
C GLU A 707 -22.43 -15.36 -18.81
N ILE A 708 -21.16 -15.14 -18.43
CA ILE A 708 -20.17 -16.22 -18.23
C ILE A 708 -20.57 -17.15 -17.07
N LEU A 709 -21.31 -16.60 -16.11
CA LEU A 709 -21.82 -17.30 -14.93
C LEU A 709 -23.26 -17.80 -15.11
N ASP A 710 -23.85 -17.69 -16.31
CA ASP A 710 -25.29 -17.88 -16.48
C ASP A 710 -25.74 -19.31 -16.17
N HIS A 711 -26.93 -19.44 -15.56
CA HIS A 711 -27.50 -20.73 -15.16
C HIS A 711 -27.82 -21.67 -16.33
N SER A 712 -27.93 -21.17 -17.56
CA SER A 712 -28.06 -22.02 -18.75
C SER A 712 -26.79 -22.83 -19.07
N LEU A 713 -25.63 -22.44 -18.52
CA LEU A 713 -24.41 -23.25 -18.56
C LEU A 713 -24.31 -24.24 -17.37
N GLY A 714 -25.21 -24.17 -16.40
CA GLY A 714 -25.28 -25.02 -15.20
C GLY A 714 -25.19 -24.25 -13.86
N GLU A 715 -25.58 -24.91 -12.76
CA GLU A 715 -25.36 -24.40 -11.40
C GLU A 715 -23.89 -24.61 -11.00
N ILE A 716 -23.19 -23.53 -10.65
CA ILE A 716 -21.76 -23.52 -10.28
C ILE A 716 -21.62 -23.82 -8.79
N VAL A 717 -20.78 -24.82 -8.44
CA VAL A 717 -20.55 -25.25 -7.04
C VAL A 717 -19.19 -24.80 -6.50
N ASN A 718 -18.15 -24.79 -7.34
CA ASN A 718 -16.84 -24.24 -7.03
C ASN A 718 -16.35 -23.37 -8.19
N SER A 719 -15.51 -22.36 -7.90
CA SER A 719 -14.79 -21.61 -8.94
C SER A 719 -13.32 -21.33 -8.57
N LEU A 720 -12.43 -21.45 -9.56
CA LEU A 720 -11.04 -20.98 -9.51
C LEU A 720 -10.90 -19.75 -10.40
N HIS A 721 -10.25 -18.71 -9.88
CA HIS A 721 -9.90 -17.49 -10.59
C HIS A 721 -8.40 -17.25 -10.49
N LEU A 722 -7.67 -17.43 -11.59
CA LEU A 722 -6.29 -16.99 -11.73
C LEU A 722 -6.33 -15.61 -12.39
N ASN A 723 -5.92 -14.55 -11.71
CA ASN A 723 -5.89 -13.20 -12.29
C ASN A 723 -4.72 -12.32 -11.81
N PHE A 724 -4.52 -11.17 -12.44
CA PHE A 724 -3.59 -10.14 -11.97
C PHE A 724 -4.26 -9.26 -10.91
N MET A 725 -5.08 -8.29 -11.32
CA MET A 725 -5.82 -7.42 -10.39
C MET A 725 -7.22 -7.97 -10.09
N VAL A 726 -7.64 -7.91 -8.83
CA VAL A 726 -8.96 -8.35 -8.36
C VAL A 726 -9.59 -7.31 -7.42
N ASP A 727 -10.86 -7.02 -7.66
CA ASP A 727 -11.82 -6.46 -6.70
C ASP A 727 -12.82 -7.58 -6.31
N VAL A 728 -12.71 -8.04 -5.07
CA VAL A 728 -13.53 -9.15 -4.54
C VAL A 728 -14.98 -8.74 -4.37
N GLY A 729 -15.25 -7.48 -4.00
CA GLY A 729 -16.60 -6.96 -3.83
C GLY A 729 -17.34 -6.91 -5.17
N TRP A 730 -16.66 -6.39 -6.20
CA TRP A 730 -17.13 -6.38 -7.58
C TRP A 730 -17.38 -7.81 -8.12
N LEU A 731 -16.43 -8.73 -7.90
CA LEU A 731 -16.58 -10.13 -8.35
C LEU A 731 -17.79 -10.80 -7.70
N CYS A 732 -17.97 -10.63 -6.38
CA CYS A 732 -19.12 -11.18 -5.66
C CYS A 732 -20.46 -10.58 -6.17
N LEU A 733 -20.47 -9.30 -6.55
CA LEU A 733 -21.63 -8.67 -7.18
C LEU A 733 -21.97 -9.31 -8.53
N GLN A 734 -20.98 -9.71 -9.35
CA GLN A 734 -21.25 -10.41 -10.61
C GLN A 734 -21.92 -11.78 -10.38
N TYR A 735 -21.48 -12.54 -9.37
CA TYR A 735 -22.15 -13.79 -8.98
C TYR A 735 -23.60 -13.57 -8.52
N LEU A 736 -23.87 -12.50 -7.75
CA LEU A 736 -25.24 -12.12 -7.38
C LEU A 736 -26.07 -11.73 -8.61
N LEU A 737 -25.51 -10.96 -9.55
CA LEU A 737 -26.18 -10.54 -10.78
C LEU A 737 -26.50 -11.72 -11.72
N ALA A 738 -25.70 -12.78 -11.69
CA ALA A 738 -25.99 -14.05 -12.38
C ALA A 738 -26.97 -14.95 -11.62
N GLY A 739 -27.19 -14.73 -10.31
CA GLY A 739 -27.99 -15.62 -9.47
C GLY A 739 -27.25 -16.89 -9.01
N GLN A 740 -25.92 -16.94 -9.17
CA GLN A 740 -25.05 -18.04 -8.73
C GLN A 740 -24.54 -17.81 -7.30
N CYS A 741 -24.21 -18.87 -6.57
CA CYS A 741 -23.51 -18.79 -5.29
C CYS A 741 -22.63 -20.04 -5.11
N THR A 742 -21.33 -19.82 -4.91
CA THR A 742 -20.27 -20.83 -5.03
C THR A 742 -19.21 -20.59 -3.96
N ASP A 743 -18.44 -21.64 -3.62
CA ASP A 743 -17.11 -21.43 -3.03
C ASP A 743 -16.15 -20.89 -4.11
N MET A 744 -15.24 -19.99 -3.72
CA MET A 744 -14.33 -19.28 -4.61
C MET A 744 -12.88 -19.46 -4.15
N MET A 745 -12.00 -19.85 -5.07
CA MET A 745 -10.56 -19.82 -4.90
C MET A 745 -9.97 -18.79 -5.86
N ILE A 746 -9.22 -17.81 -5.35
CA ILE A 746 -8.67 -16.71 -6.15
C ILE A 746 -7.15 -16.67 -5.96
N LEU A 747 -6.40 -16.92 -7.03
CA LEU A 747 -4.96 -16.66 -7.10
C LEU A 747 -4.73 -15.34 -7.82
N TYR A 748 -4.19 -14.36 -7.10
CA TYR A 748 -4.09 -12.97 -7.55
C TYR A 748 -2.64 -12.45 -7.53
N GLY A 749 -2.35 -11.43 -8.35
CA GLY A 749 -1.09 -10.69 -8.33
C GLY A 749 -1.17 -9.35 -7.60
N ASP A 750 -2.34 -8.72 -7.56
CA ASP A 750 -2.65 -7.52 -6.78
C ASP A 750 -4.16 -7.51 -6.42
N ARG A 751 -4.52 -6.87 -5.30
CA ARG A 751 -5.90 -6.76 -4.82
C ARG A 751 -6.22 -5.30 -4.51
N ILE A 752 -7.16 -4.75 -5.27
CA ILE A 752 -7.44 -3.31 -5.25
C ILE A 752 -8.54 -2.91 -4.24
N ASP A 753 -9.24 -3.88 -3.68
CA ASP A 753 -10.30 -3.67 -2.68
C ASP A 753 -9.83 -4.02 -1.25
N HIS A 754 -10.61 -3.58 -0.25
CA HIS A 754 -10.33 -3.83 1.18
C HIS A 754 -11.51 -4.50 1.89
N GLU A 755 -12.39 -5.20 1.16
CA GLU A 755 -13.54 -5.89 1.73
C GLU A 755 -13.12 -7.04 2.65
N LYS A 756 -13.97 -7.34 3.63
CA LYS A 756 -13.75 -8.49 4.51
C LYS A 756 -14.06 -9.77 3.74
N LEU A 757 -13.05 -10.62 3.60
CA LEU A 757 -13.21 -11.94 3.00
C LEU A 757 -14.22 -12.75 3.81
N LYS A 758 -15.04 -13.48 3.06
CA LYS A 758 -16.13 -14.30 3.59
C LYS A 758 -15.70 -15.77 3.59
N ASN A 759 -16.32 -16.58 4.43
CA ASN A 759 -15.88 -17.97 4.65
C ASN A 759 -15.86 -18.83 3.39
N ASN A 760 -16.65 -18.49 2.37
CA ASN A 760 -16.70 -19.15 1.05
C ASN A 760 -15.62 -18.65 0.05
N ILE A 761 -14.68 -17.80 0.48
CA ILE A 761 -13.69 -17.16 -0.40
C ILE A 761 -12.27 -17.40 0.14
N THR A 762 -11.51 -18.23 -0.55
CA THR A 762 -10.08 -18.43 -0.33
C THR A 762 -9.29 -17.55 -1.30
N MET A 763 -8.47 -16.64 -0.81
CA MET A 763 -7.53 -15.86 -1.62
C MET A 763 -6.08 -16.26 -1.35
N ILE A 764 -5.27 -16.32 -2.41
CA ILE A 764 -3.86 -16.70 -2.39
C ILE A 764 -3.09 -15.70 -3.25
N GLU A 765 -2.16 -14.96 -2.64
CA GLU A 765 -1.24 -14.08 -3.38
C GLU A 765 -0.17 -14.93 -4.07
N VAL A 766 0.11 -14.65 -5.35
CA VAL A 766 1.09 -15.42 -6.13
C VAL A 766 2.49 -14.82 -5.94
N ASP A 767 3.29 -15.44 -5.08
CA ASP A 767 4.70 -15.07 -4.90
C ASP A 767 5.48 -15.20 -6.23
N MET A 768 6.12 -14.09 -6.63
CA MET A 768 6.78 -13.97 -7.93
C MET A 768 8.30 -14.15 -7.78
N PRO A 769 8.91 -15.19 -8.40
CA PRO A 769 10.34 -15.49 -8.21
C PRO A 769 11.29 -14.45 -8.83
N THR A 770 10.78 -13.40 -9.48
CA THR A 770 11.59 -12.27 -9.97
C THR A 770 10.84 -10.94 -9.78
N LYS A 771 11.54 -9.88 -9.34
CA LYS A 771 10.98 -8.54 -9.10
C LYS A 771 10.59 -7.75 -10.36
N PHE A 772 10.72 -8.36 -11.55
CA PHE A 772 10.32 -7.79 -12.84
C PHE A 772 9.30 -8.67 -13.58
N GLY A 773 8.84 -9.75 -12.95
CA GLY A 773 7.75 -10.58 -13.43
C GLY A 773 6.42 -10.18 -12.82
N CYS A 774 5.33 -10.54 -13.47
CA CYS A 774 3.97 -10.40 -12.94
C CYS A 774 3.23 -11.73 -12.98
N HIS A 775 2.29 -11.94 -12.06
CA HIS A 775 1.24 -12.95 -12.24
C HIS A 775 0.16 -12.33 -13.13
N HIS A 776 0.30 -12.47 -14.45
CA HIS A 776 -0.50 -11.72 -15.42
C HIS A 776 -1.58 -12.56 -16.12
N THR A 777 -1.46 -13.89 -16.04
CA THR A 777 -2.47 -14.92 -16.34
C THR A 777 -3.88 -14.57 -15.90
N LYS A 778 -4.86 -14.92 -16.75
CA LYS A 778 -6.28 -14.61 -16.62
C LYS A 778 -7.11 -15.82 -17.05
N ILE A 779 -7.29 -16.76 -16.12
CA ILE A 779 -8.05 -18.02 -16.33
C ILE A 779 -9.14 -18.12 -15.26
N MET A 780 -10.33 -18.55 -15.67
CA MET A 780 -11.35 -19.06 -14.75
C MET A 780 -11.53 -20.57 -14.98
N ILE A 781 -11.73 -21.34 -13.92
CA ILE A 781 -12.25 -22.72 -14.01
C ILE A 781 -13.50 -22.78 -13.14
N LEU A 782 -14.65 -23.01 -13.77
CA LEU A 782 -15.93 -23.17 -13.10
C LEU A 782 -16.22 -24.67 -12.98
N GLN A 783 -16.54 -25.17 -11.79
CA GLN A 783 -17.03 -26.53 -11.58
C GLN A 783 -18.53 -26.49 -11.34
N TYR A 784 -19.25 -27.36 -12.02
CA TYR A 784 -20.71 -27.44 -11.97
C TYR A 784 -21.19 -28.61 -11.11
N LYS A 785 -22.50 -28.63 -10.86
CA LYS A 785 -23.20 -29.62 -10.03
C LYS A 785 -23.12 -31.08 -10.52
N ASP A 786 -22.79 -31.31 -11.78
CA ASP A 786 -22.53 -32.63 -12.37
C ASP A 786 -21.03 -33.03 -12.32
N ASP A 787 -20.25 -32.29 -11.52
CA ASP A 787 -18.78 -32.32 -11.46
C ASP A 787 -18.04 -32.02 -12.77
N GLY A 788 -18.75 -31.69 -13.85
CA GLY A 788 -18.14 -31.15 -15.06
C GLY A 788 -17.48 -29.79 -14.78
N ILE A 789 -16.53 -29.42 -15.62
CA ILE A 789 -15.86 -28.11 -15.54
C ILE A 789 -15.97 -27.32 -16.84
N ARG A 790 -15.75 -26.01 -16.75
CA ARG A 790 -15.50 -25.15 -17.91
C ARG A 790 -14.32 -24.24 -17.64
N VAL A 791 -13.38 -24.24 -18.56
CA VAL A 791 -12.21 -23.35 -18.58
C VAL A 791 -12.53 -22.12 -19.42
N ILE A 792 -12.22 -20.93 -18.90
CA ILE A 792 -12.31 -19.66 -19.60
C ILE A 792 -10.94 -19.01 -19.59
N VAL A 793 -10.45 -18.57 -20.76
CA VAL A 793 -9.18 -17.86 -20.90
C VAL A 793 -9.47 -16.44 -21.39
N SER A 794 -9.05 -15.43 -20.64
CA SER A 794 -9.49 -14.04 -20.80
C SER A 794 -8.32 -13.06 -20.89
N THR A 795 -8.58 -11.83 -21.34
CA THR A 795 -7.64 -10.71 -21.23
C THR A 795 -7.98 -9.73 -20.11
N ALA A 796 -9.15 -9.88 -19.47
CA ALA A 796 -9.68 -8.96 -18.46
C ALA A 796 -9.21 -9.24 -17.03
N ASN A 797 -8.93 -8.18 -16.27
CA ASN A 797 -8.79 -8.22 -14.81
C ASN A 797 -10.17 -8.34 -14.13
N LEU A 798 -10.25 -8.75 -12.85
CA LEU A 798 -11.53 -8.93 -12.15
C LEU A 798 -11.95 -7.65 -11.40
N TYR A 799 -12.15 -6.56 -12.14
CA TYR A 799 -12.63 -5.28 -11.59
C TYR A 799 -13.31 -4.42 -12.67
N SER A 800 -14.07 -3.39 -12.25
CA SER A 800 -15.06 -2.72 -13.10
C SER A 800 -14.52 -2.10 -14.41
N ASP A 801 -13.46 -1.29 -14.39
CA ASP A 801 -12.97 -0.61 -15.61
C ASP A 801 -12.75 -1.57 -16.79
N ASP A 802 -12.24 -2.76 -16.49
CA ASP A 802 -11.84 -3.76 -17.46
C ASP A 802 -13.03 -4.46 -18.14
N TRP A 803 -14.25 -4.29 -17.60
CA TRP A 803 -15.49 -4.86 -18.13
C TRP A 803 -16.53 -3.80 -18.52
N GLU A 804 -16.32 -2.53 -18.16
CA GLU A 804 -17.23 -1.44 -18.51
C GLU A 804 -16.98 -0.88 -19.92
N ASN A 805 -15.76 -0.45 -20.22
CA ASN A 805 -15.49 0.44 -21.37
C ASN A 805 -14.22 0.11 -22.18
N ARG A 806 -13.65 -1.07 -21.95
CA ARG A 806 -12.42 -1.55 -22.60
C ARG A 806 -12.70 -2.75 -23.49
N THR A 807 -11.94 -2.87 -24.57
CA THR A 807 -11.98 -4.03 -25.45
C THR A 807 -11.14 -5.15 -24.85
N GLN A 808 -11.80 -6.20 -24.38
CA GLN A 808 -11.20 -7.46 -23.92
C GLN A 808 -11.59 -8.58 -24.88
N GLY A 809 -10.86 -9.71 -24.86
CA GLY A 809 -11.26 -10.95 -25.50
C GLY A 809 -11.28 -12.12 -24.53
N LEU A 810 -12.17 -13.09 -24.79
CA LEU A 810 -12.35 -14.30 -24.00
C LEU A 810 -12.57 -15.50 -24.90
N TRP A 811 -11.90 -16.61 -24.62
CA TRP A 811 -12.29 -17.94 -25.12
C TRP A 811 -12.97 -18.73 -24.00
N ILE A 812 -14.08 -19.37 -24.32
CA ILE A 812 -14.88 -20.18 -23.38
C ILE A 812 -14.95 -21.61 -23.93
N SER A 813 -14.48 -22.59 -23.16
CA SER A 813 -14.57 -24.01 -23.55
C SER A 813 -16.03 -24.54 -23.58
N PRO A 814 -16.28 -25.66 -24.29
CA PRO A 814 -17.48 -26.47 -24.09
C PRO A 814 -17.59 -26.99 -22.64
N HIS A 815 -18.68 -27.71 -22.32
CA HIS A 815 -18.87 -28.29 -21.00
C HIS A 815 -18.07 -29.59 -20.85
N LEU A 816 -16.98 -29.54 -20.08
CA LEU A 816 -16.00 -30.62 -19.96
C LEU A 816 -16.46 -31.60 -18.88
N ARG A 817 -17.22 -32.63 -19.30
CA ARG A 817 -17.88 -33.59 -18.40
C ARG A 817 -16.89 -34.38 -17.54
N ARG A 818 -17.28 -34.79 -16.33
CA ARG A 818 -16.47 -35.68 -15.48
C ARG A 818 -16.40 -37.09 -16.10
N LEU A 819 -15.17 -37.60 -16.22
CA LEU A 819 -14.85 -38.96 -16.62
C LEU A 819 -15.21 -39.98 -15.52
N SER A 820 -15.54 -41.20 -15.94
CA SER A 820 -15.90 -42.31 -15.04
C SER A 820 -14.82 -42.58 -14.00
N GLU A 821 -15.21 -43.21 -12.90
CA GLU A 821 -14.29 -43.63 -11.82
C GLU A 821 -13.23 -44.65 -12.31
N SER A 822 -13.53 -45.36 -13.41
CA SER A 822 -12.68 -46.34 -14.07
C SER A 822 -11.75 -45.77 -15.15
N ALA A 823 -11.87 -44.48 -15.50
CA ALA A 823 -11.06 -43.86 -16.54
C ALA A 823 -9.61 -43.62 -16.08
N ASN A 824 -8.67 -43.79 -17.00
CA ASN A 824 -7.25 -43.53 -16.74
C ASN A 824 -6.98 -42.02 -16.68
N PRO A 825 -5.93 -41.57 -15.96
CA PRO A 825 -5.51 -40.17 -15.90
C PRO A 825 -5.28 -39.46 -17.26
N ASN A 826 -5.01 -40.21 -18.31
CA ASN A 826 -4.74 -39.70 -19.67
C ASN A 826 -5.97 -39.72 -20.59
N ASP A 827 -7.08 -40.34 -20.17
CA ASP A 827 -8.29 -40.46 -20.99
C ASP A 827 -8.98 -39.09 -21.12
N GLY A 828 -9.79 -38.89 -22.17
CA GLY A 828 -10.44 -37.59 -22.42
C GLY A 828 -9.46 -36.44 -22.61
N GLU A 829 -8.36 -36.66 -23.34
CA GLU A 829 -7.46 -35.61 -23.81
C GLU A 829 -7.90 -35.13 -25.20
N SER A 830 -7.76 -33.82 -25.40
CA SER A 830 -7.99 -33.10 -26.65
C SER A 830 -7.00 -33.47 -27.77
N PRO A 831 -7.37 -33.29 -29.05
CA PRO A 831 -6.42 -33.40 -30.17
C PRO A 831 -5.28 -32.36 -30.11
N THR A 832 -5.38 -31.35 -29.24
CA THR A 832 -4.38 -30.29 -29.07
C THR A 832 -3.44 -30.48 -27.87
N GLY A 833 -3.71 -31.46 -26.98
CA GLY A 833 -2.95 -31.64 -25.73
C GLY A 833 -3.26 -30.62 -24.63
N PHE A 834 -4.39 -29.90 -24.75
CA PHE A 834 -4.81 -28.83 -23.84
C PHE A 834 -4.94 -29.31 -22.38
N LYS A 835 -5.47 -30.50 -22.12
CA LYS A 835 -5.68 -31.02 -20.75
C LYS A 835 -4.34 -31.19 -20.04
N LYS A 836 -3.40 -31.87 -20.69
CA LYS A 836 -2.03 -32.12 -20.21
C LYS A 836 -1.17 -30.85 -20.12
N ASP A 837 -1.41 -29.85 -20.97
CA ASP A 837 -0.75 -28.55 -20.88
C ASP A 837 -1.34 -27.68 -19.75
N LEU A 838 -2.66 -27.68 -19.53
CA LEU A 838 -3.30 -27.01 -18.41
C LEU A 838 -2.92 -27.65 -17.07
N GLU A 839 -2.91 -28.98 -17.00
CA GLU A 839 -2.40 -29.70 -15.82
C GLU A 839 -0.93 -29.35 -15.55
N ARG A 840 -0.07 -29.35 -16.58
CA ARG A 840 1.34 -28.94 -16.44
C ARG A 840 1.45 -27.49 -15.95
N TYR A 841 0.62 -26.60 -16.46
CA TYR A 841 0.60 -25.18 -16.06
C TYR A 841 0.18 -24.99 -14.59
N LEU A 842 -0.93 -25.58 -14.16
CA LEU A 842 -1.40 -25.49 -12.77
C LEU A 842 -0.38 -26.07 -11.78
N ASN A 843 0.30 -27.16 -12.14
CA ASN A 843 1.36 -27.75 -11.30
C ASN A 843 2.58 -26.81 -11.09
N LYS A 844 2.83 -25.84 -11.99
CA LYS A 844 4.00 -24.93 -11.86
C LYS A 844 3.90 -23.93 -10.70
N TYR A 845 2.68 -23.62 -10.25
CA TYR A 845 2.46 -22.81 -9.04
C TYR A 845 2.91 -23.52 -7.76
N ARG A 846 3.00 -24.86 -7.76
CA ARG A 846 3.42 -25.70 -6.61
C ARG A 846 2.62 -25.47 -5.31
N HIS A 847 1.41 -24.92 -5.40
CA HIS A 847 0.61 -24.54 -4.24
C HIS A 847 -0.43 -25.62 -3.88
N PRO A 848 -0.45 -26.18 -2.65
CA PRO A 848 -1.32 -27.31 -2.31
C PRO A 848 -2.82 -27.12 -2.54
N ALA A 849 -3.33 -25.88 -2.41
CA ALA A 849 -4.75 -25.59 -2.64
C ALA A 849 -5.20 -25.86 -4.10
N LEU A 850 -4.28 -25.85 -5.08
CA LEU A 850 -4.60 -26.19 -6.47
C LEU A 850 -4.78 -27.70 -6.69
N THR A 851 -4.49 -28.57 -5.71
CA THR A 851 -4.57 -30.03 -5.88
C THR A 851 -5.98 -30.48 -6.30
N GLN A 852 -7.04 -29.89 -5.74
CA GLN A 852 -8.42 -30.21 -6.13
C GLN A 852 -8.70 -29.83 -7.60
N TRP A 853 -8.17 -28.70 -8.05
CA TRP A 853 -8.36 -28.17 -9.41
C TRP A 853 -7.54 -28.93 -10.45
N ILE A 854 -6.32 -29.33 -10.09
CA ILE A 854 -5.48 -30.25 -10.87
C ILE A 854 -6.19 -31.60 -11.02
N CYS A 855 -6.78 -32.13 -9.96
CA CYS A 855 -7.58 -33.37 -10.02
C CYS A 855 -8.86 -33.19 -10.84
N ALA A 856 -9.56 -32.05 -10.77
CA ALA A 856 -10.74 -31.77 -11.58
C ALA A 856 -10.40 -31.71 -13.08
N VAL A 857 -9.34 -30.99 -13.46
CA VAL A 857 -8.84 -30.97 -14.86
C VAL A 857 -8.46 -32.38 -15.32
N ARG A 858 -7.73 -33.15 -14.50
CA ARG A 858 -7.35 -34.54 -14.82
C ARG A 858 -8.57 -35.48 -14.96
N ARG A 859 -9.66 -35.23 -14.23
CA ARG A 859 -10.90 -36.03 -14.27
C ARG A 859 -11.97 -35.49 -15.21
N ALA A 860 -11.75 -34.41 -15.95
CA ALA A 860 -12.67 -33.93 -16.97
C ALA A 860 -12.28 -34.39 -18.38
N ASP A 861 -13.25 -34.50 -19.27
CA ASP A 861 -13.07 -34.81 -20.68
C ASP A 861 -12.85 -33.52 -21.50
N PHE A 862 -11.72 -33.45 -22.19
CA PHE A 862 -11.31 -32.34 -23.06
C PHE A 862 -11.35 -32.72 -24.55
N SER A 863 -11.91 -33.87 -24.92
CA SER A 863 -11.93 -34.36 -26.32
C SER A 863 -12.47 -33.34 -27.33
N ASP A 864 -13.52 -32.59 -26.97
CA ASP A 864 -14.10 -31.50 -27.79
C ASP A 864 -13.26 -30.20 -27.86
N VAL A 865 -12.11 -30.09 -27.15
CA VAL A 865 -11.31 -28.85 -27.12
C VAL A 865 -10.39 -28.77 -28.34
N ASN A 866 -10.70 -27.83 -29.25
CA ASN A 866 -10.08 -27.68 -30.56
C ASN A 866 -8.97 -26.59 -30.64
N VAL A 867 -8.68 -25.90 -29.53
CA VAL A 867 -7.59 -24.90 -29.41
C VAL A 867 -6.40 -25.45 -28.62
N PHE A 868 -5.19 -24.93 -28.84
CA PHE A 868 -4.02 -25.22 -27.99
C PHE A 868 -3.91 -24.22 -26.84
N LEU A 869 -3.48 -24.67 -25.66
CA LEU A 869 -3.04 -23.76 -24.59
C LEU A 869 -1.66 -23.18 -24.95
N VAL A 870 -1.49 -21.86 -24.82
CA VAL A 870 -0.18 -21.19 -24.83
C VAL A 870 -0.01 -20.43 -23.53
N ALA A 871 1.06 -20.73 -22.78
CA ALA A 871 1.27 -20.18 -21.46
C ALA A 871 2.75 -19.85 -21.23
N SER A 872 2.99 -18.99 -20.25
CA SER A 872 4.34 -18.63 -19.79
C SER A 872 4.45 -18.88 -18.29
N VAL A 873 5.61 -19.35 -17.86
CA VAL A 873 5.93 -19.68 -16.47
C VAL A 873 7.29 -19.07 -16.14
N PRO A 874 7.44 -18.30 -15.05
CA PRO A 874 8.71 -17.72 -14.65
C PRO A 874 9.80 -18.79 -14.46
N GLY A 875 10.97 -18.59 -15.05
CA GLY A 875 12.09 -19.53 -14.91
C GLY A 875 13.00 -19.61 -16.13
N THR A 876 13.93 -20.58 -16.05
CA THR A 876 14.92 -20.88 -17.09
C THR A 876 14.64 -22.27 -17.63
N HIS A 877 14.01 -22.34 -18.79
CA HIS A 877 13.54 -23.57 -19.43
C HIS A 877 14.57 -24.08 -20.43
N LYS A 878 14.81 -25.40 -20.42
CA LYS A 878 15.81 -26.09 -21.26
C LYS A 878 15.14 -27.14 -22.14
N ASP A 879 15.88 -27.59 -23.16
CA ASP A 879 15.58 -28.82 -23.90
C ASP A 879 14.10 -28.88 -24.35
N ASN A 880 13.44 -30.03 -24.23
CA ASN A 880 12.03 -30.19 -24.59
C ASN A 880 11.05 -29.41 -23.69
N GLU A 881 11.47 -28.94 -22.51
CA GLU A 881 10.64 -28.07 -21.67
C GLU A 881 10.59 -26.63 -22.22
N ALA A 882 11.63 -26.17 -22.92
CA ALA A 882 11.62 -24.84 -23.54
C ALA A 882 10.46 -24.68 -24.54
N ASP A 883 10.06 -25.75 -25.22
CA ASP A 883 8.93 -25.81 -26.15
C ASP A 883 7.55 -25.89 -25.48
N SER A 884 7.48 -26.00 -24.14
CA SER A 884 6.21 -25.95 -23.40
C SER A 884 5.70 -24.53 -23.15
N TRP A 885 6.56 -23.50 -23.25
CA TRP A 885 6.25 -22.15 -22.76
C TRP A 885 6.58 -21.03 -23.76
N GLY A 886 5.98 -19.84 -23.55
CA GLY A 886 6.34 -18.60 -24.23
C GLY A 886 6.23 -18.67 -25.76
N TYR A 887 7.10 -17.93 -26.46
CA TYR A 887 7.06 -17.91 -27.94
C TYR A 887 7.46 -19.26 -28.55
N LYS A 888 8.17 -20.11 -27.80
CA LYS A 888 8.58 -21.44 -28.26
C LYS A 888 7.41 -22.42 -28.29
N LYS A 889 6.46 -22.34 -27.35
CA LYS A 889 5.19 -23.09 -27.43
C LYS A 889 4.41 -22.75 -28.70
N LEU A 890 4.33 -21.46 -29.05
CA LEU A 890 3.70 -21.03 -30.30
C LEU A 890 4.45 -21.59 -31.52
N ALA A 891 5.78 -21.45 -31.58
CA ALA A 891 6.61 -22.03 -32.65
C ALA A 891 6.45 -23.56 -32.79
N HIS A 892 6.38 -24.27 -31.67
CA HIS A 892 6.23 -25.73 -31.62
C HIS A 892 4.88 -26.20 -32.15
N VAL A 893 3.81 -25.46 -31.86
CA VAL A 893 2.45 -25.73 -32.39
C VAL A 893 2.39 -25.37 -33.88
N LEU A 894 2.81 -24.17 -34.26
CA LEU A 894 2.75 -23.70 -35.66
C LEU A 894 3.56 -24.62 -36.60
N SER A 895 4.75 -25.06 -36.19
CA SER A 895 5.58 -26.00 -36.98
C SER A 895 5.00 -27.43 -37.12
N ARG A 896 3.88 -27.74 -36.48
CA ARG A 896 3.19 -29.05 -36.55
C ARG A 896 1.79 -28.99 -37.12
N TYR A 897 1.10 -27.85 -36.96
CA TYR A 897 -0.34 -27.76 -37.26
C TYR A 897 -0.72 -26.62 -38.21
N ALA A 898 0.13 -25.60 -38.42
CA ALA A 898 -0.13 -24.54 -39.38
C ALA A 898 0.40 -24.94 -40.77
N THR A 899 -0.49 -25.32 -41.68
CA THR A 899 -0.19 -25.60 -43.10
C THR A 899 -0.74 -24.44 -43.93
N LEU A 900 0.13 -23.77 -44.67
CA LEU A 900 -0.17 -22.46 -45.26
C LEU A 900 -0.27 -22.50 -46.81
N PRO A 901 -1.01 -21.54 -47.43
CA PRO A 901 -0.96 -21.30 -48.87
C PRO A 901 0.46 -20.99 -49.41
N PRO A 902 0.75 -21.19 -50.71
CA PRO A 902 2.10 -20.98 -51.27
C PRO A 902 2.64 -19.55 -51.24
N ASP A 903 1.76 -18.54 -51.20
CA ASP A 903 2.08 -17.12 -51.04
C ASP A 903 2.23 -16.70 -49.56
N ALA A 904 1.76 -17.55 -48.64
CA ALA A 904 1.75 -17.30 -47.21
C ALA A 904 3.10 -17.04 -46.53
N PRO A 905 4.28 -17.39 -47.08
CA PRO A 905 5.55 -16.89 -46.57
C PRO A 905 5.62 -15.35 -46.45
N GLN A 906 4.87 -14.59 -47.24
CA GLN A 906 4.88 -13.11 -47.19
C GLN A 906 3.81 -12.49 -46.28
N TRP A 907 2.82 -13.26 -45.80
CA TRP A 907 1.71 -12.74 -44.99
C TRP A 907 2.21 -12.02 -43.71
N PRO A 908 1.95 -10.72 -43.52
CA PRO A 908 2.46 -9.99 -42.36
C PRO A 908 2.01 -10.60 -41.04
N ILE A 909 2.92 -10.66 -40.06
CA ILE A 909 2.55 -10.89 -38.66
C ILE A 909 1.92 -9.61 -38.13
N VAL A 910 0.67 -9.71 -37.68
CA VAL A 910 -0.01 -8.65 -36.95
C VAL A 910 0.01 -9.00 -35.48
N ALA A 911 0.72 -8.19 -34.71
CA ALA A 911 0.68 -8.18 -33.25
C ALA A 911 -0.24 -7.05 -32.77
N GLN A 912 -0.86 -7.24 -31.62
CA GLN A 912 -1.69 -6.24 -30.96
C GLN A 912 -1.58 -6.48 -29.44
N SER A 913 -1.19 -5.47 -28.66
CA SER A 913 -1.18 -5.60 -27.19
C SER A 913 -1.29 -4.26 -26.46
N SER A 914 -1.71 -4.27 -25.20
CA SER A 914 -1.95 -3.06 -24.40
C SER A 914 -0.68 -2.44 -23.80
N SER A 915 0.44 -3.16 -23.80
CA SER A 915 1.74 -2.71 -23.31
C SER A 915 2.88 -3.14 -24.24
N ILE A 916 4.01 -2.43 -24.17
CA ILE A 916 5.25 -2.72 -24.89
C ILE A 916 6.39 -2.82 -23.87
N GLY A 917 7.06 -3.97 -23.82
CA GLY A 917 8.22 -4.18 -22.95
C GLY A 917 9.52 -3.58 -23.50
N SER A 918 10.64 -3.85 -22.81
CA SER A 918 11.98 -3.52 -23.31
C SER A 918 12.41 -4.51 -24.40
N LEU A 919 12.29 -4.10 -25.66
CA LEU A 919 12.55 -4.91 -26.85
C LEU A 919 14.04 -4.94 -27.21
N GLY A 920 14.75 -3.83 -27.00
CA GLY A 920 16.18 -3.68 -27.26
C GLY A 920 16.51 -2.42 -28.07
N PRO A 921 17.81 -2.10 -28.26
CA PRO A 921 18.24 -0.90 -28.99
C PRO A 921 17.86 -0.89 -30.48
N ASN A 922 17.56 -2.05 -31.08
CA ASN A 922 17.14 -2.17 -32.48
C ASN A 922 16.21 -3.38 -32.69
N PHE A 923 15.63 -3.49 -33.90
CA PHE A 923 14.70 -4.55 -34.32
C PHE A 923 15.34 -5.96 -34.23
N GLU A 924 16.63 -6.02 -34.53
CA GLU A 924 17.49 -7.22 -34.54
C GLU A 924 17.78 -7.77 -33.12
N SER A 925 17.60 -6.95 -32.08
CA SER A 925 17.87 -7.33 -30.70
C SER A 925 16.94 -8.43 -30.15
N TRP A 926 15.73 -8.58 -30.73
CA TRP A 926 14.75 -9.57 -30.28
C TRP A 926 13.61 -9.84 -31.26
N LEU A 927 13.06 -8.83 -31.95
CA LEU A 927 11.88 -9.06 -32.80
C LEU A 927 12.21 -9.91 -34.02
N SER A 928 13.19 -9.52 -34.84
CA SER A 928 13.57 -10.32 -36.01
C SER A 928 14.41 -11.57 -35.69
N LYS A 929 14.91 -11.69 -34.45
CA LYS A 929 15.72 -12.83 -34.00
C LYS A 929 14.93 -13.93 -33.30
N ASP A 930 14.09 -13.57 -32.33
CA ASP A 930 13.33 -14.51 -31.50
C ASP A 930 11.87 -14.58 -31.97
N ILE A 931 11.16 -13.45 -32.02
CA ILE A 931 9.69 -13.42 -32.19
C ILE A 931 9.25 -13.75 -33.61
N ILE A 932 9.70 -13.01 -34.61
CA ILE A 932 9.28 -13.18 -36.01
C ILE A 932 9.62 -14.59 -36.53
N PRO A 933 10.83 -15.15 -36.33
CA PRO A 933 11.15 -16.52 -36.78
C PRO A 933 10.40 -17.63 -36.02
N CYS A 934 9.76 -17.31 -34.89
CA CYS A 934 8.91 -18.23 -34.13
C CYS A 934 7.43 -18.14 -34.51
N MET A 935 6.92 -16.92 -34.74
CA MET A 935 5.55 -16.68 -35.22
C MET A 935 5.37 -16.98 -36.72
N SER A 936 6.45 -16.99 -37.51
CA SER A 936 6.40 -17.35 -38.94
C SER A 936 6.44 -18.86 -39.20
N ARG A 937 6.41 -19.71 -38.16
CA ARG A 937 6.54 -21.16 -38.33
C ARG A 937 5.31 -21.77 -39.01
N GLU A 938 5.54 -22.88 -39.70
CA GLU A 938 4.57 -23.65 -40.46
C GLU A 938 5.10 -25.10 -40.61
N THR A 939 4.23 -26.02 -41.05
CA THR A 939 4.59 -27.43 -41.30
C THR A 939 5.61 -27.60 -42.45
N THR A 940 5.64 -26.62 -43.36
CA THR A 940 6.43 -26.61 -44.59
C THR A 940 7.83 -26.04 -44.36
N LYS A 941 8.88 -26.79 -44.71
CA LYS A 941 10.26 -26.35 -44.48
C LYS A 941 10.77 -25.43 -45.59
N GLY A 942 10.79 -24.11 -45.34
CA GLY A 942 11.64 -23.19 -46.13
C GLY A 942 11.06 -21.81 -46.45
N LEU A 943 10.86 -20.96 -45.43
CA LEU A 943 10.70 -19.53 -45.66
C LEU A 943 11.91 -18.96 -46.42
N LYS A 944 11.68 -18.40 -47.61
CA LYS A 944 12.73 -17.71 -48.40
C LYS A 944 13.10 -16.34 -47.81
N SER A 945 12.16 -15.72 -47.09
CA SER A 945 12.30 -14.45 -46.39
C SER A 945 11.42 -14.48 -45.13
N HIS A 946 11.74 -13.66 -44.13
CA HIS A 946 10.82 -13.42 -43.02
C HIS A 946 9.70 -12.46 -43.45
N PRO A 947 8.44 -12.66 -43.01
CA PRO A 947 7.35 -11.75 -43.31
C PRO A 947 7.51 -10.40 -42.61
N HIS A 948 6.79 -9.39 -43.11
CA HIS A 948 6.67 -8.10 -42.44
C HIS A 948 6.03 -8.23 -41.06
N PHE A 949 6.35 -7.30 -40.16
CA PHE A 949 5.78 -7.19 -38.83
C PHE A 949 4.99 -5.89 -38.71
N GLN A 950 3.78 -5.97 -38.18
CA GLN A 950 2.86 -4.86 -37.96
C GLN A 950 2.38 -4.93 -36.51
N PHE A 951 2.37 -3.80 -35.80
CA PHE A 951 2.02 -3.78 -34.38
C PHE A 951 0.96 -2.72 -34.08
N ILE A 952 -0.24 -3.18 -33.73
CA ILE A 952 -1.35 -2.32 -33.35
C ILE A 952 -1.16 -1.90 -31.89
N TYR A 953 -0.98 -0.60 -31.68
CA TYR A 953 -0.85 0.02 -30.37
C TYR A 953 -1.53 1.39 -30.38
N PRO A 954 -2.33 1.78 -29.36
CA PRO A 954 -3.04 3.06 -29.39
C PRO A 954 -2.08 4.26 -29.45
N SER A 955 -2.31 5.17 -30.40
CA SER A 955 -1.64 6.46 -30.40
C SER A 955 -2.23 7.38 -29.32
N ILE A 956 -1.53 8.47 -29.02
CA ILE A 956 -2.03 9.53 -28.14
C ILE A 956 -3.42 10.04 -28.58
N GLU A 957 -3.67 10.11 -29.89
CA GLU A 957 -4.96 10.55 -30.44
C GLU A 957 -6.07 9.50 -30.25
N ASN A 958 -5.76 8.20 -30.44
CA ASN A 958 -6.71 7.13 -30.12
C ASN A 958 -7.11 7.18 -28.63
N TYR A 959 -6.15 7.46 -27.73
CA TYR A 959 -6.46 7.64 -26.31
C TYR A 959 -7.35 8.86 -26.06
N LYS A 960 -7.04 10.06 -26.58
CA LYS A 960 -7.88 11.27 -26.39
C LYS A 960 -9.34 11.05 -26.77
N GLN A 961 -9.58 10.30 -27.85
CA GLN A 961 -10.91 10.04 -28.38
C GLN A 961 -11.68 8.97 -27.59
N SER A 962 -10.99 8.18 -26.75
CA SER A 962 -11.54 7.03 -26.02
C SER A 962 -12.58 7.37 -24.94
N PHE A 963 -13.13 6.32 -24.31
CA PHE A 963 -13.86 6.43 -23.04
C PHE A 963 -12.92 6.60 -21.84
N ASP A 964 -11.79 5.89 -21.80
CA ASP A 964 -10.78 5.95 -20.72
C ASP A 964 -10.30 7.40 -20.48
N CYS A 965 -10.06 8.18 -21.54
CA CYS A 965 -9.64 9.59 -21.42
C CYS A 965 -10.71 10.51 -20.79
N ARG A 966 -12.01 10.20 -20.92
CA ARG A 966 -13.07 10.97 -20.25
C ARG A 966 -13.05 10.78 -18.73
N ASN A 967 -12.61 9.60 -18.30
CA ASN A 967 -12.52 9.21 -16.88
C ASN A 967 -11.11 9.41 -16.30
N ALA A 968 -10.14 9.84 -17.13
CA ALA A 968 -8.70 9.86 -16.84
C ALA A 968 -8.12 8.50 -16.37
N SER A 969 -8.77 7.40 -16.73
CA SER A 969 -8.31 6.02 -16.50
C SER A 969 -7.42 5.54 -17.66
N CYS A 970 -6.69 4.43 -17.49
CA CYS A 970 -5.90 3.87 -18.59
C CYS A 970 -5.55 2.39 -18.37
N CYS A 971 -5.62 1.58 -19.43
CA CYS A 971 -5.17 0.17 -19.48
C CYS A 971 -3.85 -0.05 -20.24
N LEU A 972 -3.09 1.02 -20.53
CA LEU A 972 -1.94 1.01 -21.45
C LEU A 972 -0.60 1.29 -20.74
N PRO A 973 -0.03 0.34 -19.98
CA PRO A 973 1.20 0.56 -19.23
C PRO A 973 2.45 0.50 -20.13
N TYR A 974 2.73 1.58 -20.87
CA TYR A 974 3.98 1.83 -21.58
C TYR A 974 4.58 3.16 -21.10
N SER A 975 5.88 3.20 -20.82
CA SER A 975 6.52 4.41 -20.28
C SER A 975 7.46 5.06 -21.28
N ALA A 976 7.51 6.40 -21.26
CA ALA A 976 8.44 7.21 -22.03
C ALA A 976 9.91 6.79 -21.78
N LYS A 977 10.22 6.31 -20.57
CA LYS A 977 11.55 5.79 -20.18
C LYS A 977 11.93 4.45 -20.85
N VAL A 978 10.95 3.62 -21.25
CA VAL A 978 11.20 2.44 -22.09
C VAL A 978 11.21 2.86 -23.56
N HIS A 979 10.24 3.67 -23.96
CA HIS A 979 10.06 4.14 -25.33
C HIS A 979 11.30 4.84 -25.91
N SER A 980 11.92 5.76 -25.16
CA SER A 980 13.13 6.50 -25.59
C SER A 980 14.37 5.62 -25.81
N LYS A 981 14.31 4.32 -25.50
CA LYS A 981 15.37 3.34 -25.76
C LYS A 981 15.11 2.46 -26.98
N GLN A 982 13.95 2.60 -27.61
CA GLN A 982 13.47 1.72 -28.68
C GLN A 982 12.56 2.43 -29.69
N GLN A 983 12.78 3.72 -29.94
CA GLN A 983 11.99 4.55 -30.87
C GLN A 983 11.85 3.97 -32.29
N TRP A 984 12.79 3.12 -32.72
CA TRP A 984 12.69 2.32 -33.93
C TRP A 984 11.37 1.51 -34.05
N ILE A 985 10.68 1.23 -32.93
CA ILE A 985 9.38 0.54 -32.94
C ILE A 985 8.29 1.37 -33.63
N GLU A 986 8.39 2.71 -33.62
CA GLU A 986 7.41 3.64 -34.21
C GLU A 986 7.16 3.34 -35.69
N SER A 987 8.21 2.95 -36.43
CA SER A 987 8.13 2.57 -37.85
C SER A 987 7.21 1.37 -38.11
N TYR A 988 6.89 0.57 -37.09
CA TYR A 988 6.07 -0.64 -37.15
C TYR A 988 4.67 -0.45 -36.53
N LEU A 989 4.34 0.77 -36.04
CA LEU A 989 3.09 1.02 -35.31
C LEU A 989 1.89 1.36 -36.21
N TYR A 990 0.74 0.85 -35.80
CA TYR A 990 -0.57 1.05 -36.42
C TYR A 990 -1.58 1.48 -35.34
N GLN A 991 -2.46 2.43 -35.67
CA GLN A 991 -3.47 2.99 -34.77
C GLN A 991 -4.49 1.92 -34.35
N TRP A 992 -5.08 2.09 -33.16
CA TRP A 992 -6.27 1.34 -32.79
C TRP A 992 -7.48 1.82 -33.60
N LYS A 993 -8.08 0.92 -34.39
CA LYS A 993 -9.33 1.10 -35.11
C LYS A 993 -10.16 -0.18 -34.94
N ALA A 994 -11.42 -0.03 -34.53
CA ALA A 994 -12.35 -1.15 -34.32
C ALA A 994 -13.81 -0.69 -34.55
N LYS A 995 -14.02 0.17 -35.55
CA LYS A 995 -15.31 0.74 -35.92
C LYS A 995 -16.30 -0.34 -36.39
N ARG A 996 -15.84 -1.39 -37.10
CA ARG A 996 -16.66 -2.55 -37.51
C ARG A 996 -17.35 -3.22 -36.31
N THR A 997 -16.69 -3.23 -35.15
CA THR A 997 -17.20 -3.86 -33.92
C THR A 997 -17.73 -2.85 -32.90
N GLY A 998 -17.80 -1.54 -33.22
CA GLY A 998 -18.24 -0.48 -32.30
C GLY A 998 -17.26 -0.17 -31.15
N ARG A 999 -15.98 -0.50 -31.31
CA ARG A 999 -14.95 -0.48 -30.25
C ARG A 999 -13.77 0.44 -30.52
N ASP A 1000 -13.83 1.28 -31.56
CA ASP A 1000 -12.83 2.30 -31.87
C ASP A 1000 -12.48 3.20 -30.67
N ARG A 1001 -13.47 3.55 -29.84
CA ARG A 1001 -13.32 4.38 -28.63
C ARG A 1001 -13.13 3.57 -27.34
N ALA A 1002 -13.20 2.23 -27.39
CA ALA A 1002 -12.99 1.33 -26.26
C ALA A 1002 -11.56 0.77 -26.26
N MET A 1003 -10.69 1.30 -25.40
CA MET A 1003 -9.25 1.02 -25.47
C MET A 1003 -8.92 -0.48 -25.35
N PRO A 1004 -7.95 -0.97 -26.15
CA PRO A 1004 -7.63 -2.39 -26.19
C PRO A 1004 -6.81 -2.80 -24.97
N HIS A 1005 -7.46 -3.54 -24.07
CA HIS A 1005 -6.77 -4.35 -23.07
C HIS A 1005 -6.69 -5.84 -23.48
N ILE A 1006 -7.38 -6.23 -24.55
CA ILE A 1006 -7.08 -7.43 -25.34
C ILE A 1006 -5.62 -7.45 -25.81
N LYS A 1007 -5.05 -8.64 -25.96
CA LYS A 1007 -3.79 -8.88 -26.67
C LYS A 1007 -4.01 -10.03 -27.65
N SER A 1008 -3.59 -9.84 -28.89
CA SER A 1008 -3.81 -10.79 -29.97
C SER A 1008 -2.67 -10.80 -30.98
N TYR A 1009 -2.45 -11.96 -31.60
CA TYR A 1009 -1.39 -12.17 -32.59
C TYR A 1009 -1.92 -13.07 -33.72
N THR A 1010 -1.58 -12.76 -34.97
CA THR A 1010 -2.05 -13.49 -36.16
C THR A 1010 -1.13 -13.25 -37.36
N ARG A 1011 -1.42 -13.86 -38.51
CA ARG A 1011 -0.91 -13.45 -39.82
C ARG A 1011 -2.07 -13.30 -40.79
N ILE A 1012 -2.09 -12.20 -41.53
CA ILE A 1012 -3.18 -11.80 -42.42
C ILE A 1012 -2.73 -11.89 -43.89
N SER A 1013 -3.62 -12.33 -44.77
CA SER A 1013 -3.37 -12.39 -46.21
C SER A 1013 -3.25 -10.99 -46.85
N PRO A 1014 -2.52 -10.86 -48.00
CA PRO A 1014 -2.38 -9.57 -48.71
C PRO A 1014 -3.70 -8.99 -49.23
N ASP A 1015 -4.69 -9.84 -49.50
CA ASP A 1015 -6.05 -9.46 -49.89
C ASP A 1015 -6.96 -9.12 -48.68
N LEU A 1016 -6.46 -9.29 -47.46
CA LEU A 1016 -7.16 -9.06 -46.18
C LEU A 1016 -8.38 -9.96 -45.93
N LYS A 1017 -8.57 -11.03 -46.73
CA LYS A 1017 -9.70 -11.97 -46.62
C LYS A 1017 -9.49 -13.11 -45.62
N ASN A 1018 -8.24 -13.46 -45.31
CA ASN A 1018 -7.89 -14.70 -44.60
C ASN A 1018 -6.84 -14.50 -43.49
N ILE A 1019 -6.87 -15.38 -42.48
CA ILE A 1019 -5.78 -15.56 -41.50
C ILE A 1019 -5.34 -17.01 -41.38
N SER A 1020 -4.06 -17.24 -41.11
CA SER A 1020 -3.49 -18.59 -40.99
C SER A 1020 -3.64 -19.23 -39.60
N TRP A 1021 -3.74 -18.41 -38.56
CA TRP A 1021 -3.86 -18.80 -37.15
C TRP A 1021 -4.16 -17.55 -36.32
N PHE A 1022 -4.72 -17.72 -35.12
CA PHE A 1022 -4.96 -16.62 -34.19
C PHE A 1022 -4.49 -17.00 -32.78
N VAL A 1023 -4.04 -16.01 -32.01
CA VAL A 1023 -3.73 -16.16 -30.58
C VAL A 1023 -4.50 -15.11 -29.80
N LEU A 1024 -5.22 -15.54 -28.77
CA LEU A 1024 -5.76 -14.69 -27.71
C LEU A 1024 -4.95 -14.92 -26.44
N THR A 1025 -4.43 -13.89 -25.77
CA THR A 1025 -3.57 -14.09 -24.59
C THR A 1025 -3.52 -12.90 -23.63
N SER A 1026 -3.10 -13.13 -22.38
CA SER A 1026 -2.64 -12.08 -21.48
C SER A 1026 -1.28 -11.48 -21.89
N ALA A 1027 -0.46 -12.21 -22.65
CA ALA A 1027 0.92 -11.82 -22.95
C ALA A 1027 1.01 -10.54 -23.81
N ASN A 1028 1.53 -9.46 -23.22
CA ASN A 1028 1.94 -8.25 -23.93
C ASN A 1028 3.27 -8.45 -24.69
N LEU A 1029 3.55 -7.64 -25.71
CA LEU A 1029 4.80 -7.71 -26.49
C LEU A 1029 6.03 -7.35 -25.62
N SER A 1030 6.57 -8.34 -24.92
CA SER A 1030 7.66 -8.17 -23.95
C SER A 1030 8.44 -9.48 -23.73
N LYS A 1031 9.73 -9.33 -23.39
CA LYS A 1031 10.62 -10.44 -22.98
C LYS A 1031 10.22 -11.09 -21.65
N ALA A 1032 9.47 -10.38 -20.81
CA ALA A 1032 8.99 -10.91 -19.54
C ALA A 1032 7.86 -11.94 -19.74
N ALA A 1033 6.93 -11.62 -20.65
CA ALA A 1033 5.79 -12.43 -21.02
C ALA A 1033 6.16 -13.56 -22.00
N TRP A 1034 6.71 -13.22 -23.17
CA TRP A 1034 7.00 -14.19 -24.24
C TRP A 1034 8.33 -14.94 -24.07
N GLY A 1035 9.19 -14.46 -23.19
CA GLY A 1035 10.54 -14.99 -22.94
C GLY A 1035 11.62 -14.42 -23.87
N VAL A 1036 12.87 -14.82 -23.63
CA VAL A 1036 14.04 -14.45 -24.44
C VAL A 1036 15.06 -15.58 -24.47
N GLN A 1037 15.70 -15.82 -25.62
CA GLN A 1037 16.79 -16.77 -25.72
C GLN A 1037 18.09 -16.16 -25.19
N ARG A 1038 18.61 -16.73 -24.09
CA ARG A 1038 19.98 -16.52 -23.61
C ARG A 1038 20.74 -17.84 -23.85
N ASN A 1039 21.52 -18.32 -22.88
CA ASN A 1039 22.03 -19.70 -22.87
C ASN A 1039 20.88 -20.72 -22.89
N ASN A 1040 19.73 -20.36 -22.30
CA ASN A 1040 18.48 -21.13 -22.25
C ASN A 1040 17.29 -20.18 -22.50
N HIS A 1041 16.06 -20.72 -22.64
CA HIS A 1041 14.87 -19.89 -22.80
C HIS A 1041 14.42 -19.34 -21.44
N TYR A 1042 14.45 -18.03 -21.24
CA TYR A 1042 14.19 -17.38 -19.96
C TYR A 1042 12.89 -16.57 -20.00
N ILE A 1043 11.99 -16.82 -19.05
CA ILE A 1043 10.68 -16.17 -18.88
C ILE A 1043 10.60 -15.56 -17.47
N MET A 1044 9.86 -14.46 -17.31
CA MET A 1044 9.77 -13.73 -16.04
C MET A 1044 8.35 -13.68 -15.45
N SER A 1045 7.31 -13.68 -16.28
CA SER A 1045 5.89 -13.59 -15.87
C SER A 1045 5.15 -14.92 -16.01
N TYR A 1046 4.05 -15.06 -15.25
CA TYR A 1046 3.00 -16.02 -15.60
C TYR A 1046 2.06 -15.38 -16.61
N GLU A 1047 1.82 -16.05 -17.74
CA GLU A 1047 0.85 -15.65 -18.77
C GLU A 1047 0.05 -16.87 -19.24
N ALA A 1048 -1.13 -16.63 -19.82
CA ALA A 1048 -1.92 -17.67 -20.47
C ALA A 1048 -2.65 -17.15 -21.72
N GLY A 1049 -3.10 -18.06 -22.56
CA GLY A 1049 -3.74 -17.77 -23.85
C GLY A 1049 -4.09 -19.04 -24.59
N VAL A 1050 -4.76 -18.89 -25.72
CA VAL A 1050 -5.13 -20.00 -26.62
C VAL A 1050 -4.69 -19.71 -28.06
N ILE A 1051 -4.34 -20.77 -28.79
CA ILE A 1051 -3.99 -20.74 -30.21
C ILE A 1051 -5.10 -21.44 -31.01
N PHE A 1052 -5.69 -20.70 -31.94
CA PHE A 1052 -6.67 -21.20 -32.92
C PHE A 1052 -5.93 -21.60 -34.21
N ILE A 1053 -6.14 -22.83 -34.67
CA ILE A 1053 -5.54 -23.37 -35.90
C ILE A 1053 -6.65 -23.88 -36.84
N PRO A 1054 -6.76 -23.38 -38.08
CA PRO A 1054 -7.82 -23.75 -39.04
C PRO A 1054 -8.05 -25.26 -39.18
N LYS A 1055 -6.97 -26.02 -39.37
CA LYS A 1055 -6.98 -27.47 -39.56
C LYS A 1055 -7.73 -28.26 -38.47
N LEU A 1056 -7.84 -27.73 -37.24
CA LEU A 1056 -8.46 -28.41 -36.10
C LEU A 1056 -9.85 -27.86 -35.72
N ILE A 1057 -10.23 -26.70 -36.26
CA ILE A 1057 -11.47 -25.99 -35.89
C ILE A 1057 -12.46 -25.98 -37.05
N THR A 1058 -11.96 -25.83 -38.28
CA THR A 1058 -12.76 -25.68 -39.51
C THR A 1058 -12.33 -26.65 -40.62
N GLY A 1059 -11.27 -27.45 -40.40
CA GLY A 1059 -10.71 -28.39 -41.37
C GLY A 1059 -9.93 -27.74 -42.53
N THR A 1060 -9.96 -26.41 -42.64
CA THR A 1060 -9.32 -25.60 -43.68
C THR A 1060 -7.84 -25.31 -43.37
N THR A 1061 -7.14 -24.65 -44.31
CA THR A 1061 -5.79 -24.10 -44.10
C THR A 1061 -5.80 -22.70 -43.49
N THR A 1062 -6.89 -21.96 -43.65
CA THR A 1062 -7.08 -20.56 -43.22
C THR A 1062 -8.47 -20.35 -42.60
N PHE A 1063 -8.64 -19.29 -41.81
CA PHE A 1063 -9.96 -18.79 -41.44
C PHE A 1063 -10.33 -17.56 -42.30
N PRO A 1064 -11.57 -17.45 -42.82
CA PRO A 1064 -12.06 -16.22 -43.44
C PRO A 1064 -12.27 -15.12 -42.39
N ILE A 1065 -12.05 -13.86 -42.76
CA ILE A 1065 -12.19 -12.67 -41.89
C ILE A 1065 -12.96 -11.50 -42.54
N GLU A 1066 -13.34 -11.68 -43.80
CA GLU A 1066 -14.35 -10.93 -44.56
C GLU A 1066 -15.54 -11.86 -44.85
N ASP A 1067 -16.73 -11.30 -45.00
CA ASP A 1067 -17.95 -12.05 -45.32
C ASP A 1067 -18.01 -12.36 -46.83
N GLU A 1068 -18.27 -13.63 -47.18
CA GLU A 1068 -18.51 -14.09 -48.56
C GLU A 1068 -19.97 -14.56 -48.70
N GLU A 1069 -20.49 -14.63 -49.93
CA GLU A 1069 -21.86 -15.12 -50.17
C GLU A 1069 -21.93 -16.64 -49.98
N ASP A 1070 -22.76 -17.09 -49.03
CA ASP A 1070 -22.90 -18.48 -48.54
C ASP A 1070 -21.59 -19.15 -48.04
N PRO A 1071 -21.01 -18.66 -46.92
CA PRO A 1071 -19.69 -19.08 -46.46
C PRO A 1071 -19.75 -20.43 -45.72
N ALA A 1072 -19.16 -21.47 -46.32
CA ALA A 1072 -19.03 -22.81 -45.74
C ALA A 1072 -18.25 -22.88 -44.39
N VAL A 1073 -17.58 -21.78 -44.00
CA VAL A 1073 -16.89 -21.62 -42.72
C VAL A 1073 -17.25 -20.24 -42.14
N PRO A 1074 -17.76 -20.14 -40.90
CA PRO A 1074 -18.07 -18.85 -40.29
C PRO A 1074 -16.86 -17.90 -40.20
N VAL A 1075 -17.10 -16.61 -40.42
CA VAL A 1075 -16.07 -15.56 -40.36
C VAL A 1075 -15.45 -15.47 -38.96
N PHE A 1076 -14.12 -15.46 -38.88
CA PHE A 1076 -13.39 -15.37 -37.63
C PHE A 1076 -13.45 -13.94 -37.08
N PRO A 1077 -13.94 -13.71 -35.84
CA PRO A 1077 -14.12 -12.37 -35.31
C PRO A 1077 -12.77 -11.75 -34.92
N ILE A 1078 -12.18 -10.94 -35.81
CA ILE A 1078 -11.02 -10.09 -35.49
C ILE A 1078 -11.48 -8.85 -34.69
N PRO A 1079 -10.79 -8.48 -33.58
CA PRO A 1079 -11.19 -7.39 -32.69
C PRO A 1079 -10.99 -5.96 -33.24
N TYR A 1080 -10.30 -5.80 -34.37
CA TYR A 1080 -9.95 -4.53 -35.02
C TYR A 1080 -10.35 -4.48 -36.50
N ASP A 1081 -10.30 -3.29 -37.08
CA ASP A 1081 -10.59 -3.04 -38.50
C ASP A 1081 -9.41 -3.42 -39.41
N LEU A 1082 -9.70 -3.65 -40.69
CA LEU A 1082 -8.72 -3.83 -41.77
C LEU A 1082 -9.14 -2.96 -42.98
N PRO A 1083 -8.20 -2.45 -43.81
CA PRO A 1083 -6.75 -2.46 -43.64
C PRO A 1083 -6.28 -1.71 -42.38
N LEU A 1084 -5.10 -2.08 -41.86
CA LEU A 1084 -4.53 -1.43 -40.69
C LEU A 1084 -4.12 0.01 -40.99
N CYS A 1085 -4.64 0.95 -40.21
CA CYS A 1085 -4.27 2.36 -40.27
C CYS A 1085 -2.88 2.58 -39.65
N ARG A 1086 -1.86 2.83 -40.48
CA ARG A 1086 -0.49 3.14 -39.98
C ARG A 1086 -0.47 4.47 -39.23
N TYR A 1087 0.45 4.62 -38.29
CA TYR A 1087 0.71 5.92 -37.66
C TYR A 1087 1.05 7.00 -38.72
N GLU A 1088 0.49 8.19 -38.54
CA GLU A 1088 0.84 9.40 -39.30
C GLU A 1088 2.20 9.96 -38.86
N SER A 1089 2.81 10.86 -39.64
CA SER A 1089 4.05 11.55 -39.25
C SER A 1089 3.90 12.48 -38.03
N SER A 1090 2.67 12.74 -37.60
CA SER A 1090 2.27 13.49 -36.41
C SER A 1090 1.72 12.62 -35.27
N ASP A 1091 1.57 11.31 -35.46
CA ASP A 1091 1.21 10.39 -34.38
C ASP A 1091 2.37 10.23 -33.39
N SER A 1092 2.04 9.75 -32.19
CA SER A 1092 3.01 9.22 -31.23
C SER A 1092 2.32 8.15 -30.40
N PRO A 1093 3.02 7.08 -29.97
CA PRO A 1093 2.41 6.05 -29.15
C PRO A 1093 1.97 6.63 -27.82
N PHE A 1094 0.84 6.16 -27.30
CA PHE A 1094 0.46 6.49 -25.93
C PHE A 1094 1.55 6.04 -24.95
N VAL A 1095 1.91 6.91 -24.01
CA VAL A 1095 2.77 6.58 -22.87
C VAL A 1095 2.14 7.13 -21.59
N CYS A 1096 2.31 6.44 -20.46
CA CYS A 1096 1.67 6.78 -19.18
C CYS A 1096 1.94 8.24 -18.74
N GLU A 1097 3.13 8.77 -19.07
CA GLU A 1097 3.51 10.14 -18.80
C GLU A 1097 2.60 11.18 -19.50
N PHE A 1098 1.87 10.80 -20.57
CA PHE A 1098 0.85 11.64 -21.20
C PHE A 1098 -0.30 11.99 -20.24
N LEU A 1099 -0.68 11.10 -19.33
CA LEU A 1099 -1.66 11.39 -18.27
C LEU A 1099 -1.19 12.54 -17.35
N SER A 1100 0.12 12.58 -17.08
CA SER A 1100 0.77 13.68 -16.34
C SER A 1100 0.92 14.98 -17.16
N SER A 1101 0.56 14.96 -18.45
CA SER A 1101 0.47 16.13 -19.32
C SER A 1101 -0.97 16.60 -19.56
N LEU A 1102 -1.96 15.69 -19.53
CA LEU A 1102 -3.38 16.04 -19.46
C LEU A 1102 -3.68 16.80 -18.15
N GLY A 1103 -3.13 16.34 -17.01
CA GLY A 1103 -3.08 17.10 -15.76
C GLY A 1103 -2.16 18.33 -15.77
N ARG A 1104 -1.94 18.95 -16.94
CA ARG A 1104 -1.23 20.22 -17.16
C ARG A 1104 -1.83 21.07 -18.29
N MET A 1105 -2.79 20.54 -19.06
CA MET A 1105 -3.71 21.35 -19.85
C MET A 1105 -4.81 21.91 -18.95
#